data_AF-A0A7Y3IAX1-F1
#
_entry.id   AF-A0A7Y3IAX1-F1
#
_cell.length_a   1.000
_cell.length_b   1.000
_cell.length_c   1.000
_cell.angle_alpha   90.00
_cell.angle_beta   90.00
_cell.angle_gamma   90.00
#
_symmetry.space_group_name_H-M   'P 1'
#
loop_
_entity.id
_entity.type
_entity.pdbx_description
1 polymer ?
#
loop_
_entity_poly.entity_id
_entity_poly.type
_entity_poly.pdbx_seq_one_letter_code
_entity_poly.pdbx_strand_id
1 'polypeptide(L)'
;MKRPDKRWLFGAYLLLLAASTVSRDRNPAVTPSPGQQVQAIDHAAARNRLEVAFWEWGPNEPTPSESAQPPGDGDVGNANPPPPPVLLLHGSPGAGAAFRAVGPALGRNRRAIAPDLPGFGASTRRLDDYSIVSHAGQMLALLDSLGVGSTHLVGFSMGGGVALEMYRRDPDRIESLTLLSAIGVQEFELLGDYHLNHAIHGLQLFGLWALTELVPHFGLLDGGFLGHSYARNFYDTDQRPLRGILESFEPPMLILHGDEDPLVPAGAAREHARIVPQAELAMMPGDHFMTFMEPDRIHLPIGRFLDQVDEGSGVTRSRAPPARRAAAQQPFDPGARPPATGFALVVTLALIAAATFVSEDLTCIGTGLLVARGSLPWFPGMLACLIGIWVGDLLLYGAGRFIGRPVVRVAPLRWLIDAETLGRACDWFTERTGPLVLWGRFLPGTRLPSYVAAGVVRVPVAGFGFWALVAGILWTPLLVGGTALFGIAAASWIGAFQDRAIVWLLGTGFLALLALRIGVPLLSRRGRRAWTARLGRLRRWEFWPPALFYMPVAAYVAWLAIRHRSLTVFTAANPAIPDGGFVGESKGEILSFVSDSRVAAFRLLPAGGDRVNAGLAAGDTLGYPLVAKPDVGERGAGVEIVPNREALRARLESDDAALLLQEYVPGVELGVFYYRMPGHESGTLLGVTEKRLPKVTGDGRRTVEELVFSDKRLRCQWPVFERRLGTDLQRVPTEGEVVHLGRLGNHCLGCEFRDGTAMTTEGLTTAVDEVARSFPGFYFGRMDVRGPSVGAMNRGDFKVIEINGVSSEATHIYDPDHSLLTAYRVLFEQWRLAFQIGERNRTLGVEPTSLTRLLGGLGRHFRPGGARWIGPADTGTAVV
;
A
#
# COMPACT_ATOMS: atom_id res chain seq x y z
N MET A 1 32.54 -44.31 36.19
CA MET A 1 32.10 -44.37 34.78
C MET A 1 30.88 -43.48 34.61
N LYS A 2 30.99 -42.39 33.85
CA LYS A 2 29.88 -41.48 33.52
C LYS A 2 28.92 -42.20 32.56
N ARG A 3 27.62 -42.22 32.86
CA ARG A 3 26.59 -42.80 31.98
C ARG A 3 26.58 -42.06 30.63
N PRO A 4 26.37 -42.74 29.49
CA PRO A 4 26.37 -42.10 28.19
C PRO A 4 25.18 -41.14 28.04
N ASP A 5 25.43 -40.05 27.31
CA ASP A 5 24.52 -38.94 27.03
C ASP A 5 23.29 -39.43 26.26
N LYS A 6 22.12 -39.45 26.91
CA LYS A 6 20.85 -40.00 26.38
C LYS A 6 20.15 -39.06 25.38
N ARG A 7 20.78 -37.96 24.96
CA ARG A 7 20.20 -36.98 24.01
C ARG A 7 19.76 -37.59 22.66
N TRP A 8 20.38 -38.68 22.22
CA TRP A 8 19.96 -39.39 21.00
C TRP A 8 18.67 -40.23 21.18
N LEU A 9 18.36 -40.68 22.39
CA LEU A 9 17.10 -41.38 22.68
C LEU A 9 15.89 -40.44 22.57
N PHE A 10 16.07 -39.14 22.81
CA PHE A 10 15.02 -38.13 22.63
C PHE A 10 14.65 -37.91 21.16
N GLY A 11 15.64 -37.85 20.27
CA GLY A 11 15.42 -37.81 18.82
C GLY A 11 14.75 -39.08 18.30
N ALA A 12 15.16 -40.25 18.81
CA ALA A 12 14.53 -41.53 18.48
C ALA A 12 13.10 -41.65 19.04
N TYR A 13 12.83 -41.11 20.23
CA TYR A 13 11.52 -41.09 20.87
C TYR A 13 10.53 -40.20 20.09
N LEU A 14 10.95 -39.01 19.63
CA LEU A 14 10.13 -38.14 18.78
C LEU A 14 9.82 -38.76 17.41
N LEU A 15 10.78 -39.49 16.82
CA LEU A 15 10.58 -40.24 15.57
C LEU A 15 9.67 -41.47 15.74
N LEU A 16 9.78 -42.18 16.87
CA LEU A 16 8.91 -43.32 17.20
C LEU A 16 7.48 -42.90 17.56
N LEU A 17 7.29 -41.70 18.15
CA LEU A 17 5.98 -41.11 18.45
C LEU A 17 5.26 -40.58 17.20
N ALA A 18 6.00 -40.05 16.22
CA ALA A 18 5.43 -39.70 14.92
C ALA A 18 4.96 -40.93 14.12
N ALA A 19 5.45 -42.12 14.47
CA ALA A 19 5.13 -43.38 13.79
C ALA A 19 4.00 -44.19 14.46
N SER A 20 3.54 -43.84 15.66
CA SER A 20 2.51 -44.59 16.38
C SER A 20 1.19 -43.83 16.46
N THR A 21 0.37 -43.94 15.40
CA THR A 21 -1.11 -44.05 15.45
C THR A 21 -1.69 -43.98 14.03
N VAL A 22 -1.81 -45.15 13.39
CA VAL A 22 -2.73 -45.32 12.25
C VAL A 22 -3.98 -45.96 12.82
N SER A 23 -5.04 -45.16 13.00
CA SER A 23 -6.40 -45.66 13.12
C SER A 23 -7.28 -44.89 12.15
N ARG A 24 -7.88 -45.63 11.22
CA ARG A 24 -8.90 -45.14 10.30
C ARG A 24 -10.17 -44.89 11.10
N ASP A 25 -10.56 -43.63 11.25
CA ASP A 25 -11.94 -43.19 11.04
C ASP A 25 -12.02 -41.67 11.11
N ARG A 26 -12.88 -41.08 10.26
CA ARG A 26 -13.12 -39.63 10.15
C ARG A 26 -13.77 -39.01 11.40
N ASN A 27 -13.75 -39.70 12.54
CA ASN A 27 -14.37 -39.28 13.79
C ASN A 27 -13.72 -40.00 15.00
N PRO A 28 -12.56 -39.57 15.52
CA PRO A 28 -11.93 -40.27 16.62
C PRO A 28 -12.53 -39.78 17.94
N ALA A 29 -13.63 -40.40 18.36
CA ALA A 29 -13.77 -40.67 19.79
C ALA A 29 -12.60 -41.62 20.11
N VAL A 30 -11.52 -41.09 20.68
CA VAL A 30 -10.38 -41.94 21.05
C VAL A 30 -10.89 -42.85 22.16
N THR A 31 -10.94 -44.15 21.86
CA THR A 31 -11.39 -45.17 22.79
C THR A 31 -10.61 -45.05 24.09
N PRO A 32 -11.28 -44.98 25.25
CA PRO A 32 -10.62 -44.94 26.55
C PRO A 32 -9.67 -46.13 26.68
N SER A 33 -8.50 -45.91 27.29
CA SER A 33 -7.62 -47.02 27.61
C SER A 33 -8.24 -47.91 28.71
N PRO A 34 -7.87 -49.20 28.81
CA PRO A 34 -8.30 -50.03 29.94
C PRO A 34 -7.97 -49.37 31.29
N GLY A 35 -8.99 -49.19 32.15
CA GLY A 35 -8.89 -48.49 33.43
C GLY A 35 -9.17 -46.99 33.38
N GLN A 36 -9.47 -46.42 32.21
CA GLN A 36 -9.85 -45.02 32.03
C GLN A 36 -11.37 -44.87 31.99
N GLN A 37 -11.92 -43.97 32.80
CA GLN A 37 -13.33 -43.64 32.84
C GLN A 37 -13.64 -42.45 31.93
N VAL A 38 -14.91 -42.29 31.52
CA VAL A 38 -15.38 -41.12 30.75
C VAL A 38 -16.61 -40.54 31.42
N GLN A 39 -16.58 -39.25 31.70
CA GLN A 39 -17.68 -38.50 32.29
C GLN A 39 -18.17 -37.43 31.31
N ALA A 40 -19.48 -37.36 31.12
CA ALA A 40 -20.11 -36.23 30.44
C ALA A 40 -20.30 -35.09 31.43
N ILE A 41 -19.81 -33.89 31.08
CA ILE A 41 -19.92 -32.68 31.87
C ILE A 41 -20.74 -31.62 31.13
N ASP A 42 -21.57 -30.90 31.87
CA ASP A 42 -22.33 -29.75 31.37
C ASP A 42 -21.55 -28.47 31.69
N HIS A 43 -20.95 -27.84 30.68
CA HIS A 43 -20.14 -26.63 30.85
C HIS A 43 -20.87 -25.43 30.25
N ALA A 44 -21.19 -24.42 31.06
CA ALA A 44 -22.04 -23.27 30.67
C ALA A 44 -21.56 -22.50 29.42
N ALA A 45 -20.26 -22.54 29.09
CA ALA A 45 -19.72 -21.91 27.88
C ALA A 45 -19.69 -22.83 26.64
N ALA A 46 -19.79 -24.15 26.82
CA ALA A 46 -19.86 -25.09 25.71
C ALA A 46 -21.33 -25.27 25.33
N ARG A 47 -21.70 -24.96 24.08
CA ARG A 47 -23.08 -25.15 23.60
C ARG A 47 -23.51 -26.63 23.52
N ASN A 48 -22.65 -27.57 23.96
CA ASN A 48 -22.81 -29.02 23.91
C ASN A 48 -22.20 -29.69 25.17
N ARG A 49 -22.69 -30.90 25.51
CA ARG A 49 -22.06 -31.82 26.48
C ARG A 49 -20.64 -32.16 26.05
N LEU A 50 -19.68 -32.06 26.97
CA LEU A 50 -18.28 -32.44 26.73
C LEU A 50 -18.00 -33.79 27.40
N GLU A 51 -17.36 -34.70 26.69
CA GLU A 51 -16.87 -35.97 27.23
C GLU A 51 -15.42 -35.79 27.70
N VAL A 52 -15.19 -36.03 28.99
CA VAL A 52 -13.88 -35.95 29.65
C VAL A 52 -13.48 -37.33 30.13
N ALA A 53 -12.38 -37.85 29.58
CA ALA A 53 -11.77 -39.08 30.03
C ALA A 53 -10.86 -38.81 31.23
N PHE A 54 -10.82 -39.71 32.22
CA PHE A 54 -9.97 -39.55 33.40
C PHE A 54 -9.56 -40.90 34.00
N TRP A 55 -8.42 -40.88 34.70
CA TRP A 55 -7.97 -41.95 35.59
C TRP A 55 -8.40 -41.64 37.00
N GLU A 56 -8.68 -42.69 37.76
CA GLU A 56 -9.03 -42.58 39.17
C GLU A 56 -8.32 -43.68 39.95
N TRP A 57 -7.78 -43.31 41.11
CA TRP A 57 -7.19 -44.22 42.08
C TRP A 57 -7.71 -43.83 43.47
N GLY A 58 -7.92 -44.80 44.36
CA GLY A 58 -8.43 -44.51 45.69
C GLY A 58 -7.98 -45.51 46.76
N PRO A 59 -8.25 -45.22 48.05
CA PRO A 59 -7.76 -45.97 49.19
C PRO A 59 -8.25 -47.44 49.27
N ASN A 60 -9.24 -47.82 48.45
CA ASN A 60 -9.85 -49.16 48.44
C ASN A 60 -9.61 -49.96 47.14
N GLU A 61 -8.72 -49.52 46.24
CA GLU A 61 -8.28 -50.38 45.14
C GLU A 61 -7.20 -51.37 45.64
N PRO A 62 -7.42 -52.69 45.55
CA PRO A 62 -6.44 -53.66 46.04
C PRO A 62 -5.16 -53.58 45.20
N THR A 63 -4.02 -53.46 45.88
CA THR A 63 -2.73 -53.77 45.27
C THR A 63 -2.74 -55.22 44.75
N PRO A 64 -2.10 -55.56 43.62
CA PRO A 64 -2.15 -56.91 43.03
C PRO A 64 -1.43 -58.02 43.83
N SER A 65 -1.34 -57.97 45.17
CA SER A 65 -0.60 -58.98 45.93
C SER A 65 -1.13 -59.40 47.29
N GLU A 66 -2.27 -58.93 47.79
CA GLU A 66 -2.76 -59.41 49.10
C GLU A 66 -4.25 -59.79 49.05
N SER A 67 -4.49 -61.10 49.12
CA SER A 67 -5.81 -61.71 49.30
C SER A 67 -6.31 -61.47 50.72
N ALA A 68 -7.30 -60.59 50.90
CA ALA A 68 -7.94 -60.34 52.18
C ALA A 68 -9.12 -61.31 52.43
N GLN A 69 -9.15 -61.87 53.64
CA GLN A 69 -10.33 -62.46 54.28
C GLN A 69 -11.40 -61.38 54.58
N PRO A 70 -12.68 -61.76 54.75
CA PRO A 70 -13.76 -60.79 54.97
C PRO A 70 -13.71 -60.19 56.39
N PRO A 71 -13.95 -58.87 56.56
CA PRO A 71 -14.01 -58.26 57.88
C PRO A 71 -15.40 -58.45 58.51
N GLY A 72 -15.40 -58.74 59.81
CA GLY A 72 -16.59 -58.76 60.66
C GLY A 72 -17.01 -57.36 61.11
N ASP A 73 -18.30 -57.26 61.45
CA ASP A 73 -18.96 -56.05 61.92
C ASP A 73 -18.28 -55.45 63.17
N GLY A 74 -17.79 -54.22 63.03
CA GLY A 74 -17.16 -53.48 64.13
C GLY A 74 -17.22 -51.96 63.90
N ASP A 75 -18.04 -51.33 64.72
CA ASP A 75 -17.95 -49.96 65.25
C ASP A 75 -17.96 -48.75 64.28
N VAL A 76 -19.15 -48.19 64.08
CA VAL A 76 -19.38 -46.90 63.39
C VAL A 76 -19.23 -45.78 64.43
N GLY A 77 -17.99 -45.43 64.76
CA GLY A 77 -17.70 -44.41 65.76
C GLY A 77 -16.47 -43.59 65.39
N ASN A 78 -16.70 -42.42 64.79
CA ASN A 78 -15.72 -41.33 64.63
C ASN A 78 -14.62 -41.55 63.55
N ALA A 79 -15.03 -41.80 62.29
CA ALA A 79 -14.12 -41.60 61.17
C ALA A 79 -14.03 -40.10 60.85
N ASN A 80 -12.84 -39.51 60.93
CA ASN A 80 -12.58 -38.19 60.34
C ASN A 80 -13.10 -38.18 58.90
N PRO A 81 -13.64 -37.05 58.40
CA PRO A 81 -13.99 -36.95 56.99
C PRO A 81 -12.78 -37.33 56.14
N PRO A 82 -12.97 -38.11 55.05
CA PRO A 82 -11.88 -38.51 54.20
C PRO A 82 -11.15 -37.27 53.66
N PRO A 83 -9.81 -37.31 53.56
CA PRO A 83 -9.04 -36.17 53.06
C PRO A 83 -9.51 -35.76 51.66
N PRO A 84 -9.43 -34.46 51.32
CA PRO A 84 -9.80 -33.96 50.00
C PRO A 84 -9.10 -34.74 48.88
N PRO A 85 -9.78 -34.99 47.74
CA PRO A 85 -9.14 -35.61 46.59
C PRO A 85 -7.99 -34.76 46.05
N VAL A 86 -7.13 -35.38 45.24
CA VAL A 86 -6.09 -34.70 44.47
C VAL A 86 -6.39 -34.79 42.98
N LEU A 87 -6.45 -33.63 42.31
CA LEU A 87 -6.62 -33.51 40.86
C LEU A 87 -5.25 -33.31 40.19
N LEU A 88 -4.88 -34.22 39.30
CA LEU A 88 -3.59 -34.28 38.62
C LEU A 88 -3.73 -33.78 37.17
N LEU A 89 -3.31 -32.55 36.91
CA LEU A 89 -3.48 -31.85 35.63
C LEU A 89 -2.21 -31.95 34.77
N HIS A 90 -2.32 -32.54 33.59
CA HIS A 90 -1.18 -32.79 32.72
C HIS A 90 -0.75 -31.55 31.90
N GLY A 91 0.46 -31.61 31.34
CA GLY A 91 1.04 -30.57 30.47
C GLY A 91 0.58 -30.62 29.01
N SER A 92 1.19 -29.78 28.16
CA SER A 92 0.90 -29.71 26.72
C SER A 92 2.12 -30.07 25.87
N PRO A 93 2.04 -31.06 24.95
CA PRO A 93 0.95 -32.02 24.82
C PRO A 93 1.02 -33.06 25.95
N GLY A 94 -0.09 -33.72 26.27
CA GLY A 94 -0.13 -34.69 27.37
C GLY A 94 -1.46 -35.42 27.47
N ALA A 95 -1.59 -36.25 28.50
CA ALA A 95 -2.82 -36.93 28.90
C ALA A 95 -2.71 -37.28 30.39
N GLY A 96 -3.82 -37.55 31.07
CA GLY A 96 -3.85 -38.00 32.47
C GLY A 96 -3.06 -39.30 32.71
N ALA A 97 -2.86 -40.10 31.65
CA ALA A 97 -1.98 -41.27 31.67
C ALA A 97 -0.53 -40.94 32.10
N ALA A 98 -0.11 -39.68 31.96
CA ALA A 98 1.14 -39.14 32.48
C ALA A 98 1.38 -39.45 33.97
N PHE A 99 0.29 -39.51 34.74
CA PHE A 99 0.35 -39.70 36.18
C PHE A 99 0.19 -41.16 36.60
N ARG A 100 0.10 -42.14 35.68
CA ARG A 100 -0.06 -43.55 36.09
C ARG A 100 1.04 -44.08 37.01
N ALA A 101 2.24 -43.49 36.95
CA ALA A 101 3.36 -43.87 37.82
C ALA A 101 3.33 -43.19 39.21
N VAL A 102 2.54 -42.14 39.38
CA VAL A 102 2.50 -41.30 40.60
C VAL A 102 1.13 -41.35 41.28
N GLY A 103 0.06 -41.37 40.49
CA GLY A 103 -1.35 -41.38 40.90
C GLY A 103 -1.70 -42.49 41.89
N PRO A 104 -1.32 -43.77 41.68
CA PRO A 104 -1.58 -44.83 42.65
C PRO A 104 -0.94 -44.58 44.02
N ALA A 105 0.27 -43.99 44.06
CA ALA A 105 0.95 -43.70 45.31
C ALA A 105 0.28 -42.54 46.07
N LEU A 106 -0.15 -41.49 45.35
CA LEU A 106 -0.92 -40.38 45.91
C LEU A 106 -2.35 -40.81 46.29
N GLY A 107 -2.89 -41.83 45.61
CA GLY A 107 -4.22 -42.40 45.79
C GLY A 107 -4.37 -43.31 47.02
N ARG A 108 -3.29 -43.63 47.72
CA ARG A 108 -3.29 -44.55 48.88
C ARG A 108 -4.11 -44.03 50.07
N ASN A 109 -3.99 -42.74 50.35
CA ASN A 109 -4.60 -42.12 51.53
C ASN A 109 -5.81 -41.24 51.17
N ARG A 110 -5.97 -40.89 49.90
CA ARG A 110 -6.98 -39.96 49.37
C ARG A 110 -7.36 -40.36 47.95
N ARG A 111 -8.50 -39.90 47.46
CA ARG A 111 -8.90 -40.12 46.05
C ARG A 111 -8.00 -39.31 45.11
N ALA A 112 -7.41 -39.92 44.08
CA ALA A 112 -6.58 -39.26 43.07
C ALA A 112 -7.23 -39.34 41.69
N ILE A 113 -7.40 -38.20 41.03
CA ILE A 113 -8.11 -38.07 39.74
C ILE A 113 -7.16 -37.44 38.72
N ALA A 114 -6.92 -38.08 37.58
CA ALA A 114 -6.09 -37.53 36.51
C ALA A 114 -6.87 -37.46 35.19
N PRO A 115 -7.52 -36.33 34.89
CA PRO A 115 -8.24 -36.15 33.64
C PRO A 115 -7.30 -35.97 32.45
N ASP A 116 -7.76 -36.42 31.28
CA ASP A 116 -7.28 -35.92 30.01
C ASP A 116 -7.97 -34.57 29.78
N LEU A 117 -7.21 -33.48 29.74
CA LEU A 117 -7.74 -32.16 29.41
C LEU A 117 -8.42 -32.24 28.04
N PRO A 118 -9.62 -31.66 27.86
CA PRO A 118 -10.27 -31.61 26.55
C PRO A 118 -9.31 -31.07 25.47
N GLY A 119 -9.37 -31.62 24.25
CA GLY A 119 -8.37 -31.38 23.22
C GLY A 119 -7.23 -32.40 23.20
N PHE A 120 -7.06 -33.16 24.29
CA PHE A 120 -5.97 -34.11 24.51
C PHE A 120 -6.47 -35.50 24.92
N GLY A 121 -5.57 -36.48 24.84
CA GLY A 121 -5.83 -37.87 25.25
C GLY A 121 -7.09 -38.49 24.61
N ALA A 122 -7.92 -39.08 25.45
CA ALA A 122 -9.22 -39.67 25.12
C ALA A 122 -10.41 -38.71 25.32
N SER A 123 -10.18 -37.49 25.82
CA SER A 123 -11.22 -36.47 25.94
C SER A 123 -11.60 -35.87 24.58
N THR A 124 -12.78 -35.25 24.51
CA THR A 124 -13.27 -34.62 23.28
C THR A 124 -12.25 -33.64 22.70
N ARG A 125 -11.97 -33.73 21.40
CA ARG A 125 -11.09 -32.80 20.69
C ARG A 125 -11.80 -31.61 20.07
N ARG A 126 -13.13 -31.53 20.16
CA ARG A 126 -13.90 -30.43 19.55
C ARG A 126 -14.18 -29.35 20.58
N LEU A 127 -13.34 -28.32 20.58
CA LEU A 127 -13.48 -27.17 21.46
C LEU A 127 -13.44 -25.87 20.66
N ASP A 128 -14.24 -24.91 21.08
CA ASP A 128 -14.19 -23.55 20.55
C ASP A 128 -12.96 -22.79 21.08
N ASP A 129 -12.53 -23.11 22.31
CA ASP A 129 -11.46 -22.46 23.06
C ASP A 129 -10.61 -23.51 23.81
N TYR A 130 -9.31 -23.58 23.47
CA TYR A 130 -8.32 -24.50 24.07
C TYR A 130 -7.48 -23.82 25.16
N SER A 131 -7.85 -22.62 25.62
CA SER A 131 -7.10 -21.89 26.63
C SER A 131 -7.09 -22.57 28.00
N ILE A 132 -6.08 -22.27 28.81
CA ILE A 132 -6.04 -22.64 30.24
C ILE A 132 -7.29 -22.18 31.01
N VAL A 133 -7.88 -21.06 30.60
CA VAL A 133 -9.10 -20.50 31.19
C VAL A 133 -10.29 -21.42 30.90
N SER A 134 -10.43 -21.87 29.65
CA SER A 134 -11.45 -22.83 29.23
C SER A 134 -11.28 -24.17 29.96
N HIS A 135 -10.05 -24.70 30.00
CA HIS A 135 -9.73 -25.94 30.72
C HIS A 135 -10.06 -25.86 32.21
N ALA A 136 -9.76 -24.75 32.89
CA ALA A 136 -10.10 -24.60 34.30
C ALA A 136 -11.60 -24.71 34.57
N GLY A 137 -12.44 -24.13 33.70
CA GLY A 137 -13.89 -24.27 33.79
C GLY A 137 -14.38 -25.69 33.59
N GLN A 138 -13.79 -26.40 32.62
CA GLN A 138 -14.11 -27.80 32.35
C GLN A 138 -13.71 -28.70 33.52
N MET A 139 -12.57 -28.44 34.17
CA MET A 139 -12.12 -29.21 35.34
C MET A 139 -13.00 -28.95 36.57
N LEU A 140 -13.44 -27.71 36.82
CA LEU A 140 -14.42 -27.43 37.86
C LEU A 140 -15.76 -28.14 37.61
N ALA A 141 -16.26 -28.12 36.37
CA ALA A 141 -17.47 -28.85 36.00
C ALA A 141 -17.32 -30.38 36.12
N LEU A 142 -16.11 -30.91 35.88
CA LEU A 142 -15.79 -32.32 36.17
C LEU A 142 -15.90 -32.60 37.68
N LEU A 143 -15.30 -31.77 38.53
CA LEU A 143 -15.40 -31.91 39.98
C LEU A 143 -16.86 -31.88 40.47
N ASP A 144 -17.69 -30.96 39.93
CA ASP A 144 -19.12 -30.90 40.22
C ASP A 144 -19.84 -32.20 39.85
N SER A 145 -19.57 -32.74 38.66
CA SER A 145 -20.16 -33.99 38.20
C SER A 145 -19.74 -35.21 39.04
N LEU A 146 -18.56 -35.16 39.66
CA LEU A 146 -18.00 -36.20 40.52
C LEU A 146 -18.33 -35.99 42.01
N GLY A 147 -19.10 -34.96 42.35
CA GLY A 147 -19.49 -34.64 43.73
C GLY A 147 -18.33 -34.18 44.61
N VAL A 148 -17.28 -33.60 44.05
CA VAL A 148 -16.09 -33.15 44.78
C VAL A 148 -16.26 -31.71 45.22
N GLY A 149 -16.34 -31.50 46.55
CA GLY A 149 -16.49 -30.18 47.16
C GLY A 149 -15.22 -29.33 47.08
N SER A 150 -14.12 -29.83 47.67
CA SER A 150 -12.78 -29.22 47.61
C SER A 150 -11.73 -30.25 47.16
N THR A 151 -10.57 -29.77 46.70
CA THR A 151 -9.51 -30.63 46.15
C THR A 151 -8.13 -30.02 46.35
N HIS A 152 -7.11 -30.87 46.44
CA HIS A 152 -5.73 -30.50 46.14
C HIS A 152 -5.51 -30.49 44.63
N LEU A 153 -4.64 -29.62 44.16
CA LEU A 153 -4.26 -29.55 42.74
C LEU A 153 -2.78 -29.90 42.57
N VAL A 154 -2.45 -30.70 41.55
CA VAL A 154 -1.09 -30.91 41.07
C VAL A 154 -1.07 -30.59 39.58
N GLY A 155 -0.43 -29.48 39.21
CA GLY A 155 -0.33 -29.04 37.83
C GLY A 155 1.05 -29.26 37.25
N PHE A 156 1.16 -30.13 36.24
CA PHE A 156 2.40 -30.34 35.49
C PHE A 156 2.46 -29.41 34.27
N SER A 157 3.55 -28.65 34.11
CA SER A 157 3.76 -27.79 32.93
C SER A 157 2.59 -26.82 32.71
N MET A 158 1.96 -26.85 31.54
CA MET A 158 0.75 -26.08 31.23
C MET A 158 -0.41 -26.34 32.22
N GLY A 159 -0.50 -27.54 32.79
CA GLY A 159 -1.51 -27.89 33.80
C GLY A 159 -1.41 -27.05 35.09
N GLY A 160 -0.25 -26.45 35.38
CA GLY A 160 -0.13 -25.48 36.46
C GLY A 160 -0.86 -24.16 36.17
N GLY A 161 -0.87 -23.70 34.91
CA GLY A 161 -1.67 -22.55 34.49
C GLY A 161 -3.17 -22.82 34.61
N VAL A 162 -3.61 -24.03 34.25
CA VAL A 162 -4.99 -24.49 34.47
C VAL A 162 -5.35 -24.46 35.96
N ALA A 163 -4.46 -24.98 36.82
CA ALA A 163 -4.66 -25.00 38.26
C ALA A 163 -4.78 -23.59 38.88
N LEU A 164 -3.95 -22.65 38.44
CA LEU A 164 -4.04 -21.24 38.85
C LEU A 164 -5.37 -20.61 38.42
N GLU A 165 -5.82 -20.89 37.19
CA GLU A 165 -7.11 -20.43 36.70
C GLU A 165 -8.31 -21.06 37.42
N MET A 166 -8.19 -22.31 37.90
CA MET A 166 -9.19 -22.92 38.77
C MET A 166 -9.29 -22.14 40.09
N TYR A 167 -8.15 -21.84 40.74
CA TYR A 167 -8.12 -21.03 41.96
C TYR A 167 -8.69 -19.62 41.74
N ARG A 168 -8.37 -18.95 40.62
CA ARG A 168 -8.92 -17.63 40.30
C ARG A 168 -10.45 -17.63 40.19
N ARG A 169 -11.03 -18.73 39.74
CA ARG A 169 -12.48 -18.88 39.54
C ARG A 169 -13.22 -19.27 40.82
N ASP A 170 -12.67 -20.21 41.58
CA ASP A 170 -13.31 -20.78 42.77
C ASP A 170 -12.24 -21.07 43.86
N PRO A 171 -11.76 -20.04 44.57
CA PRO A 171 -10.62 -20.16 45.49
C PRO A 171 -10.94 -21.05 46.70
N ASP A 172 -12.20 -21.06 47.16
CA ASP A 172 -12.64 -21.81 48.34
C ASP A 172 -12.62 -23.34 48.10
N ARG A 173 -12.54 -23.78 46.85
CA ARG A 173 -12.41 -25.20 46.51
C ARG A 173 -10.98 -25.73 46.56
N ILE A 174 -9.98 -24.87 46.64
CA ILE A 174 -8.58 -25.27 46.44
C ILE A 174 -7.86 -25.32 47.79
N GLU A 175 -7.59 -26.53 48.25
CA GLU A 175 -6.94 -26.79 49.55
C GLU A 175 -5.43 -26.55 49.50
N SER A 176 -4.80 -26.95 48.39
CA SER A 176 -3.38 -26.65 48.11
C SER A 176 -3.06 -26.79 46.63
N LEU A 177 -1.92 -26.24 46.21
CA LEU A 177 -1.42 -26.33 44.84
C LEU A 177 0.03 -26.81 44.79
N THR A 178 0.29 -27.88 44.05
CA THR A 178 1.63 -28.26 43.62
C THR A 178 1.87 -27.82 42.17
N LEU A 179 2.87 -26.97 41.96
CA LEU A 179 3.41 -26.62 40.64
C LEU A 179 4.59 -27.53 40.31
N LEU A 180 4.44 -28.37 39.29
CA LEU A 180 5.45 -29.32 38.85
C LEU A 180 5.96 -28.92 37.46
N SER A 181 7.20 -28.44 37.35
CA SER A 181 7.75 -27.95 36.08
C SER A 181 6.81 -26.98 35.34
N ALA A 182 6.10 -26.13 36.08
CA ALA A 182 4.88 -25.47 35.62
C ALA A 182 5.10 -24.07 35.02
N ILE A 183 4.20 -23.66 34.12
CA ILE A 183 4.10 -22.27 33.66
C ILE A 183 3.49 -21.39 34.77
N GLY A 184 3.64 -20.06 34.66
CA GLY A 184 2.91 -19.13 35.55
C GLY A 184 3.43 -17.70 35.59
N VAL A 185 4.67 -17.49 35.14
CA VAL A 185 5.25 -16.16 34.96
C VAL A 185 5.59 -16.00 33.49
N GLN A 186 4.77 -15.21 32.78
CA GLN A 186 4.93 -14.91 31.35
C GLN A 186 6.36 -14.47 31.03
N GLU A 187 7.04 -13.86 31.99
CA GLU A 187 8.39 -13.38 31.85
C GLU A 187 9.43 -14.50 31.70
N PHE A 188 9.13 -15.77 31.94
CA PHE A 188 10.10 -16.85 31.66
C PHE A 188 9.67 -17.76 30.50
N GLU A 189 8.59 -17.40 29.81
CA GLU A 189 8.03 -18.19 28.72
C GLU A 189 8.55 -17.73 27.36
N LEU A 190 9.22 -18.59 26.61
CA LEU A 190 9.67 -18.32 25.24
C LEU A 190 10.44 -16.98 25.10
N LEU A 191 9.86 -15.93 24.49
CA LEU A 191 10.47 -14.58 24.36
C LEU A 191 10.15 -13.65 25.55
N GLY A 192 9.34 -14.14 26.47
CA GLY A 192 8.83 -13.51 27.68
C GLY A 192 8.09 -12.20 27.46
N ASP A 193 7.40 -12.10 26.33
CA ASP A 193 6.45 -11.05 26.02
C ASP A 193 5.22 -11.70 25.38
N TYR A 194 4.03 -11.33 25.86
CA TYR A 194 2.78 -11.94 25.40
C TYR A 194 2.57 -11.76 23.90
N HIS A 195 2.74 -10.55 23.37
CA HIS A 195 2.45 -10.28 21.97
C HIS A 195 3.43 -10.99 21.05
N LEU A 196 4.72 -11.04 21.43
CA LEU A 196 5.72 -11.78 20.67
C LEU A 196 5.47 -13.30 20.71
N ASN A 197 5.17 -13.85 21.89
CA ASN A 197 4.87 -15.28 22.03
C ASN A 197 3.60 -15.65 21.27
N HIS A 198 2.54 -14.85 21.39
CA HIS A 198 1.27 -15.07 20.70
C HIS A 198 1.43 -14.99 19.17
N ALA A 199 2.28 -14.09 18.66
CA ALA A 199 2.62 -14.06 17.24
C ALA A 199 3.35 -15.34 16.78
N ILE A 200 4.29 -15.87 17.58
CA ILE A 200 4.97 -17.14 17.29
C ILE A 200 3.98 -18.30 17.28
N HIS A 201 3.11 -18.39 18.29
CA HIS A 201 2.09 -19.43 18.35
C HIS A 201 1.06 -19.31 17.20
N GLY A 202 0.74 -18.08 16.77
CA GLY A 202 -0.09 -17.85 15.60
C GLY A 202 0.56 -18.35 14.31
N LEU A 203 1.87 -18.10 14.14
CA LEU A 203 2.62 -18.63 13.00
C LEU A 203 2.72 -20.16 13.05
N GLN A 204 2.96 -20.72 14.24
CA GLN A 204 2.98 -22.17 14.47
C GLN A 204 1.63 -22.81 14.13
N LEU A 205 0.54 -22.20 14.60
CA LEU A 205 -0.84 -22.64 14.32
C LEU A 205 -1.12 -22.60 12.82
N PHE A 206 -0.78 -21.50 12.15
CA PHE A 206 -0.91 -21.39 10.69
C PHE A 206 -0.08 -22.46 9.97
N GLY A 207 1.16 -22.69 10.39
CA GLY A 207 2.04 -23.68 9.77
C GLY A 207 1.52 -25.11 9.90
N LEU A 208 1.03 -25.48 11.08
CA LEU A 208 0.43 -26.81 11.33
C LEU A 208 -0.92 -26.97 10.61
N TRP A 209 -1.73 -25.91 10.59
CA TRP A 209 -2.96 -25.85 9.78
C TRP A 209 -2.66 -26.01 8.29
N ALA A 210 -1.67 -25.28 7.76
CA ALA A 210 -1.28 -25.40 6.36
C ALA A 210 -0.73 -26.80 6.04
N LEU A 211 0.05 -27.40 6.93
CA LEU A 211 0.57 -28.75 6.76
C LEU A 211 -0.56 -29.80 6.75
N THR A 212 -1.60 -29.59 7.55
CA THR A 212 -2.77 -30.50 7.59
C THR A 212 -3.72 -30.27 6.42
N GLU A 213 -4.05 -29.03 6.08
CA GLU A 213 -5.05 -28.74 5.04
C GLU A 213 -4.49 -28.67 3.61
N LEU A 214 -3.24 -28.26 3.42
CA LEU A 214 -2.65 -28.04 2.08
C LEU A 214 -1.79 -29.20 1.59
N VAL A 215 -1.38 -30.13 2.47
CA VAL A 215 -0.59 -31.30 2.10
C VAL A 215 -1.46 -32.56 2.16
N PRO A 216 -1.56 -33.34 1.07
CA PRO A 216 -2.26 -34.63 1.11
C PRO A 216 -1.55 -35.60 2.07
N HIS A 217 -2.02 -35.67 3.32
CA HIS A 217 -1.41 -36.51 4.37
C HIS A 217 -2.19 -37.81 4.64
N PHE A 218 -3.36 -38.02 4.02
CA PHE A 218 -4.13 -39.27 4.13
C PHE A 218 -4.38 -39.75 5.57
N GLY A 219 -4.59 -38.81 6.50
CA GLY A 219 -4.81 -39.08 7.92
C GLY A 219 -3.56 -39.28 8.78
N LEU A 220 -2.35 -39.22 8.19
CA LEU A 220 -1.09 -39.39 8.93
C LEU A 220 -0.85 -38.33 10.02
N LEU A 221 -1.51 -37.16 9.90
CA LEU A 221 -1.36 -36.03 10.81
C LEU A 221 -2.57 -35.82 11.75
N ASP A 222 -3.67 -36.58 11.58
CA ASP A 222 -4.96 -36.33 12.27
C ASP A 222 -4.98 -36.68 13.76
N GLY A 223 -3.92 -37.33 14.26
CA GLY A 223 -3.76 -37.74 15.67
C GLY A 223 -2.37 -37.41 16.25
N GLY A 224 -1.56 -36.62 15.55
CA GLY A 224 -0.19 -36.33 15.96
C GLY A 224 -0.11 -35.59 17.30
N PHE A 225 0.88 -35.96 18.13
CA PHE A 225 1.15 -35.35 19.44
C PHE A 225 1.39 -33.82 19.35
N LEU A 226 2.00 -33.36 18.24
CA LEU A 226 2.21 -31.94 17.90
C LEU A 226 1.20 -31.46 16.84
N GLY A 227 -0.09 -31.65 17.10
CA GLY A 227 -1.18 -31.34 16.18
C GLY A 227 -1.87 -29.99 16.42
N HIS A 228 -3.05 -29.82 15.81
CA HIS A 228 -3.86 -28.59 15.89
C HIS A 228 -4.21 -28.21 17.34
N SER A 229 -4.67 -29.16 18.17
CA SER A 229 -5.01 -28.91 19.58
C SER A 229 -3.82 -28.38 20.39
N TYR A 230 -2.61 -28.91 20.14
CA TYR A 230 -1.39 -28.44 20.82
C TYR A 230 -1.09 -26.98 20.47
N ALA A 231 -1.15 -26.62 19.19
CA ALA A 231 -0.92 -25.25 18.75
C ALA A 231 -2.00 -24.29 19.26
N ARG A 232 -3.28 -24.70 19.22
CA ARG A 232 -4.41 -23.94 19.76
C ARG A 232 -4.28 -23.71 21.26
N ASN A 233 -3.81 -24.69 22.03
CA ASN A 233 -3.63 -24.52 23.47
C ASN A 233 -2.70 -23.36 23.83
N PHE A 234 -1.56 -23.24 23.13
CA PHE A 234 -0.65 -22.10 23.36
C PHE A 234 -1.13 -20.80 22.72
N TYR A 235 -1.81 -20.87 21.57
CA TYR A 235 -2.32 -19.68 20.89
C TYR A 235 -3.51 -19.05 21.62
N ASP A 236 -4.49 -19.84 22.03
CA ASP A 236 -5.71 -19.39 22.70
C ASP A 236 -5.43 -18.95 24.16
N THR A 237 -4.32 -19.41 24.76
CA THR A 237 -3.95 -19.09 26.14
C THR A 237 -3.36 -17.69 26.30
N ASP A 238 -3.97 -16.91 27.21
CA ASP A 238 -3.39 -15.67 27.74
C ASP A 238 -2.83 -15.92 29.15
N GLN A 239 -1.50 -15.87 29.30
CA GLN A 239 -0.85 -16.11 30.59
C GLN A 239 -0.59 -14.82 31.39
N ARG A 240 -0.86 -13.63 30.84
CA ARG A 240 -0.64 -12.36 31.56
C ARG A 240 -1.33 -12.31 32.93
N PRO A 241 -2.54 -12.88 33.11
CA PRO A 241 -3.19 -12.91 34.43
C PRO A 241 -2.48 -13.78 35.47
N LEU A 242 -1.72 -14.80 35.07
CA LEU A 242 -1.20 -15.84 35.99
C LEU A 242 -0.31 -15.28 37.09
N ARG A 243 0.51 -14.27 36.78
CA ARG A 243 1.31 -13.56 37.79
C ARG A 243 0.43 -12.96 38.89
N GLY A 244 -0.65 -12.28 38.53
CA GLY A 244 -1.55 -11.67 39.51
C GLY A 244 -2.25 -12.72 40.38
N ILE A 245 -2.53 -13.90 39.82
CA ILE A 245 -3.07 -15.04 40.58
C ILE A 245 -2.03 -15.52 41.60
N LEU A 246 -0.78 -15.71 41.19
CA LEU A 246 0.31 -16.11 42.08
C LEU A 246 0.57 -15.07 43.18
N GLU A 247 0.50 -13.78 42.85
CA GLU A 247 0.64 -12.68 43.81
C GLU A 247 -0.50 -12.63 44.85
N SER A 248 -1.65 -13.23 44.56
CA SER A 248 -2.83 -13.30 45.44
C SER A 248 -3.16 -14.71 45.94
N PHE A 249 -2.31 -15.71 45.65
CA PHE A 249 -2.53 -17.09 46.06
C PHE A 249 -2.36 -17.23 47.57
N GLU A 250 -3.42 -17.65 48.27
CA GLU A 250 -3.48 -17.77 49.74
C GLU A 250 -3.14 -19.18 50.27
N PRO A 251 -3.64 -20.29 49.66
CA PRO A 251 -3.41 -21.64 50.17
C PRO A 251 -1.92 -22.06 50.21
N PRO A 252 -1.59 -23.18 50.87
CA PRO A 252 -0.27 -23.78 50.80
C PRO A 252 0.13 -24.13 49.36
N MET A 253 1.41 -23.91 49.01
CA MET A 253 1.95 -24.22 47.70
C MET A 253 3.27 -24.98 47.78
N LEU A 254 3.40 -26.03 46.96
CA LEU A 254 4.66 -26.73 46.70
C LEU A 254 5.10 -26.45 45.26
N ILE A 255 6.38 -26.18 45.05
CA ILE A 255 6.98 -26.00 43.72
C ILE A 255 8.09 -27.04 43.57
N LEU A 256 7.93 -27.96 42.63
CA LEU A 256 8.91 -28.98 42.26
C LEU A 256 9.41 -28.70 40.85
N HIS A 257 10.72 -28.56 40.67
CA HIS A 257 11.27 -28.13 39.38
C HIS A 257 12.66 -28.69 39.08
N GLY A 258 12.93 -28.99 37.82
CA GLY A 258 14.24 -29.44 37.33
C GLY A 258 15.26 -28.33 37.18
N ASP A 259 16.46 -28.54 37.72
CA ASP A 259 17.55 -27.60 37.56
C ASP A 259 18.04 -27.46 36.10
N GLU A 260 17.79 -28.47 35.25
CA GLU A 260 18.13 -28.50 33.83
C GLU A 260 16.88 -28.54 32.90
N ASP A 261 15.72 -28.06 33.35
CA ASP A 261 14.49 -28.04 32.55
C ASP A 261 14.64 -27.15 31.29
N PRO A 262 14.57 -27.72 30.07
CA PRO A 262 14.78 -26.99 28.83
C PRO A 262 13.51 -26.33 28.28
N LEU A 263 12.34 -26.62 28.86
CA LEU A 263 11.04 -26.13 28.38
C LEU A 263 10.52 -25.00 29.26
N VAL A 264 10.55 -25.19 30.58
CA VAL A 264 10.22 -24.16 31.56
C VAL A 264 11.49 -23.84 32.35
N PRO A 265 12.12 -22.67 32.15
CA PRO A 265 13.40 -22.36 32.79
C PRO A 265 13.29 -22.41 34.32
N ALA A 266 14.35 -22.90 34.99
CA ALA A 266 14.43 -22.90 36.47
C ALA A 266 14.27 -21.50 37.10
N GLY A 267 14.50 -20.42 36.33
CA GLY A 267 14.19 -19.06 36.74
C GLY A 267 12.70 -18.84 37.04
N ALA A 268 11.81 -19.50 36.29
CA ALA A 268 10.37 -19.41 36.49
C ALA A 268 9.97 -19.93 37.87
N ALA A 269 10.43 -21.12 38.26
CA ALA A 269 10.15 -21.71 39.57
C ALA A 269 10.68 -20.89 40.74
N ARG A 270 11.89 -20.31 40.60
CA ARG A 270 12.44 -19.39 41.61
C ARG A 270 11.59 -18.13 41.73
N GLU A 271 11.10 -17.61 40.61
CA GLU A 271 10.24 -16.45 40.60
C GLU A 271 8.85 -16.76 41.18
N HIS A 272 8.24 -17.90 40.85
CA HIS A 272 7.02 -18.41 41.51
C HIS A 272 7.20 -18.46 43.02
N ALA A 273 8.30 -19.06 43.48
CA ALA A 273 8.61 -19.14 44.91
C ALA A 273 8.88 -17.77 45.54
N ARG A 274 9.33 -16.76 44.77
CA ARG A 274 9.53 -15.40 45.29
C ARG A 274 8.19 -14.68 45.49
N ILE A 275 7.28 -14.79 44.52
CA ILE A 275 5.98 -14.08 44.51
C ILE A 275 4.91 -14.76 45.38
N VAL A 276 5.06 -16.07 45.62
CA VAL A 276 4.26 -16.87 46.57
C VAL A 276 5.10 -17.09 47.83
N PRO A 277 5.01 -16.22 48.84
CA PRO A 277 5.93 -16.19 49.98
C PRO A 277 5.84 -17.44 50.86
N GLN A 278 4.69 -18.12 50.88
CA GLN A 278 4.46 -19.37 51.59
C GLN A 278 4.91 -20.62 50.81
N ALA A 279 5.31 -20.50 49.54
CA ALA A 279 5.64 -21.67 48.73
C ALA A 279 6.90 -22.37 49.20
N GLU A 280 6.84 -23.70 49.27
CA GLU A 280 7.98 -24.58 49.45
C GLU A 280 8.61 -24.87 48.08
N LEU A 281 9.87 -24.47 47.87
CA LEU A 281 10.59 -24.72 46.62
C LEU A 281 11.55 -25.89 46.79
N ALA A 282 11.36 -26.92 45.97
CA ALA A 282 12.23 -28.09 45.88
C ALA A 282 12.78 -28.22 44.45
N MET A 283 14.01 -27.72 44.26
CA MET A 283 14.76 -27.92 43.03
C MET A 283 15.35 -29.34 43.01
N MET A 284 15.22 -30.04 41.89
CA MET A 284 15.71 -31.40 41.73
C MET A 284 16.68 -31.51 40.54
N PRO A 285 17.72 -32.36 40.66
CA PRO A 285 18.48 -32.84 39.51
C PRO A 285 17.56 -33.53 38.50
N GLY A 286 17.38 -32.96 37.31
CA GLY A 286 16.53 -33.51 36.25
C GLY A 286 16.00 -32.48 35.24
N ASP A 287 15.33 -32.96 34.19
CA ASP A 287 14.72 -32.14 33.13
C ASP A 287 13.19 -32.01 33.31
N HIS A 288 12.52 -31.40 32.32
CA HIS A 288 11.06 -31.20 32.29
C HIS A 288 10.25 -32.49 32.49
N PHE A 289 10.82 -33.65 32.14
CA PHE A 289 10.12 -34.92 32.08
C PHE A 289 10.37 -35.80 33.32
N MET A 290 10.95 -35.26 34.39
CA MET A 290 11.22 -36.00 35.63
C MET A 290 10.00 -36.71 36.22
N THR A 291 8.80 -36.16 36.04
CA THR A 291 7.51 -36.76 36.44
C THR A 291 7.32 -38.17 35.89
N PHE A 292 7.82 -38.40 34.67
CA PHE A 292 7.70 -39.67 33.94
C PHE A 292 8.91 -40.58 34.18
N MET A 293 10.09 -39.97 34.30
CA MET A 293 11.36 -40.69 34.32
C MET A 293 11.77 -41.13 35.73
N GLU A 294 11.33 -40.41 36.75
CA GLU A 294 11.74 -40.59 38.15
C GLU A 294 10.56 -40.46 39.13
N PRO A 295 9.48 -41.27 38.96
CA PRO A 295 8.22 -41.11 39.69
C PRO A 295 8.39 -41.22 41.21
N ASP A 296 9.35 -42.02 41.69
CA ASP A 296 9.66 -42.18 43.12
C ASP A 296 10.16 -40.88 43.76
N ARG A 297 10.91 -40.07 43.01
CA ARG A 297 11.42 -38.77 43.49
C ARG A 297 10.34 -37.70 43.49
N ILE A 298 9.23 -37.91 42.78
CA ILE A 298 8.16 -36.94 42.59
C ILE A 298 6.98 -37.20 43.51
N HIS A 299 6.51 -38.44 43.64
CA HIS A 299 5.33 -38.72 44.46
C HIS A 299 5.61 -38.55 45.96
N LEU A 300 6.84 -38.80 46.45
CA LEU A 300 7.18 -38.71 47.86
C LEU A 300 7.07 -37.27 48.42
N PRO A 301 7.70 -36.24 47.81
CA PRO A 301 7.52 -34.86 48.26
C PRO A 301 6.08 -34.36 48.15
N ILE A 302 5.38 -34.73 47.07
CA ILE A 302 3.97 -34.34 46.88
C ILE A 302 3.11 -34.97 47.97
N GLY A 303 3.20 -36.29 48.17
CA GLY A 303 2.43 -37.00 49.19
C GLY A 303 2.63 -36.41 50.58
N ARG A 304 3.89 -36.19 50.98
CA ARG A 304 4.22 -35.55 52.27
C ARG A 304 3.60 -34.15 52.38
N PHE A 305 3.68 -33.34 51.35
CA PHE A 305 3.09 -31.99 51.36
C PHE A 305 1.57 -32.04 51.49
N LEU A 306 0.90 -32.95 50.77
CA LEU A 306 -0.55 -33.15 50.89
C LEU A 306 -0.93 -33.60 52.31
N ASP A 307 -0.22 -34.59 52.87
CA ASP A 307 -0.44 -35.06 54.25
C ASP A 307 -0.29 -33.90 55.26
N GLN A 308 0.72 -33.05 55.10
CA GLN A 308 0.93 -31.87 55.96
C GLN A 308 -0.23 -30.86 55.88
N VAL A 309 -0.80 -30.65 54.70
CA VAL A 309 -1.96 -29.76 54.52
C VAL A 309 -3.20 -30.38 55.15
N ASP A 310 -3.44 -31.68 54.93
CA ASP A 310 -4.54 -32.43 55.54
C ASP A 310 -4.50 -32.42 57.07
N GLU A 311 -3.30 -32.45 57.65
CA GLU A 311 -3.04 -32.33 59.09
C GLU A 311 -3.17 -30.89 59.63
N GLY A 312 -3.46 -29.91 58.77
CA GLY A 312 -3.61 -28.49 59.14
C GLY A 312 -2.29 -27.75 59.40
N SER A 313 -1.16 -28.34 59.03
CA SER A 313 0.19 -27.77 59.21
C SER A 313 0.69 -26.96 58.00
N GLY A 314 -0.06 -26.94 56.90
CA GLY A 314 0.26 -26.16 55.70
C GLY A 314 0.37 -24.65 55.96
N VAL A 315 1.39 -24.02 55.37
CA VAL A 315 1.62 -22.58 55.52
C VAL A 315 0.80 -21.80 54.49
N THR A 316 -0.09 -20.92 54.94
CA THR A 316 -0.82 -19.98 54.08
C THR A 316 -0.04 -18.68 53.88
N ARG A 317 -0.39 -17.88 52.88
CA ARG A 317 0.27 -16.60 52.59
C ARG A 317 0.25 -15.64 53.78
N SER A 318 -0.89 -15.54 54.46
CA SER A 318 -1.06 -14.75 55.69
C SER A 318 -0.10 -15.18 56.81
N ARG A 319 0.28 -16.46 56.86
CA ARG A 319 1.23 -17.04 57.83
C ARG A 319 2.68 -17.10 57.34
N ALA A 320 2.96 -16.67 56.10
CA ALA A 320 4.29 -16.70 55.53
C ALA A 320 5.29 -15.79 56.28
N PRO A 321 6.60 -16.14 56.32
CA PRO A 321 7.61 -15.32 56.98
C PRO A 321 7.63 -13.87 56.48
N PRO A 322 7.76 -12.85 57.37
CA PRO A 322 7.74 -11.44 56.96
C PRO A 322 8.74 -11.08 55.87
N ALA A 323 9.95 -11.65 55.92
CA ALA A 323 10.98 -11.44 54.90
C ALA A 323 10.56 -11.95 53.51
N ARG A 324 9.85 -13.09 53.45
CA ARG A 324 9.34 -13.67 52.20
C ARG A 324 8.23 -12.79 51.62
N ARG A 325 7.33 -12.27 52.47
CA ARG A 325 6.28 -11.33 52.04
C ARG A 325 6.86 -10.01 51.51
N ALA A 326 7.90 -9.48 52.16
CA ALA A 326 8.60 -8.28 51.68
C ALA A 326 9.29 -8.53 50.33
N ALA A 327 9.94 -9.69 50.16
CA ALA A 327 10.55 -10.07 48.88
C ALA A 327 9.50 -10.22 47.76
N ALA A 328 8.31 -10.75 48.07
CA ALA A 328 7.22 -10.91 47.09
C ALA A 328 6.68 -9.57 46.56
N GLN A 329 6.80 -8.47 47.31
CA GLN A 329 6.34 -7.14 46.91
C GLN A 329 7.31 -6.41 45.97
N GLN A 330 8.54 -6.89 45.82
CA GLN A 330 9.50 -6.27 44.92
C GLN A 330 9.12 -6.52 43.44
N PRO A 331 9.23 -5.51 42.56
CA PRO A 331 8.96 -5.69 41.14
C PRO A 331 9.92 -6.70 40.52
N PHE A 332 9.48 -7.36 39.44
CA PHE A 332 10.34 -8.27 38.68
C PHE A 332 11.53 -7.51 38.09
N ASP A 333 12.73 -8.09 38.20
CA ASP A 333 13.95 -7.58 37.56
C ASP A 333 14.14 -8.21 36.18
N PRO A 334 13.99 -7.46 35.07
CA PRO A 334 14.19 -7.99 33.72
C PRO A 334 15.62 -8.52 33.47
N GLY A 335 16.61 -8.02 34.22
CA GLY A 335 18.00 -8.48 34.13
C GLY A 335 18.22 -9.89 34.69
N ALA A 336 17.25 -10.45 35.41
CA ALA A 336 17.33 -11.79 36.00
C ALA A 336 17.09 -12.94 35.00
N ARG A 337 16.74 -12.64 33.73
CA ARG A 337 16.56 -13.67 32.71
C ARG A 337 17.89 -14.19 32.17
N PRO A 338 18.08 -15.52 32.11
CA PRO A 338 19.14 -16.08 31.29
C PRO A 338 18.79 -15.91 29.79
N PRO A 339 19.78 -15.63 28.91
CA PRO A 339 19.58 -15.63 27.46
C PRO A 339 19.13 -17.02 26.97
N ALA A 340 18.44 -17.06 25.83
CA ALA A 340 18.11 -18.33 25.18
C ALA A 340 19.39 -19.14 24.89
N THR A 341 19.40 -20.42 25.27
CA THR A 341 20.52 -21.34 25.05
C THR A 341 20.04 -22.68 24.47
N GLY A 342 20.97 -23.52 24.00
CA GLY A 342 20.68 -24.88 23.53
C GLY A 342 19.65 -24.92 22.39
N PHE A 343 18.67 -25.83 22.52
CA PHE A 343 17.63 -26.04 21.50
C PHE A 343 16.70 -24.83 21.32
N ALA A 344 16.33 -24.15 22.41
CA ALA A 344 15.48 -22.96 22.36
C ALA A 344 16.13 -21.82 21.55
N LEU A 345 17.45 -21.67 21.67
CA LEU A 345 18.21 -20.73 20.83
C LEU A 345 18.11 -21.11 19.35
N VAL A 346 18.33 -22.38 18.99
CA VAL A 346 18.26 -22.85 17.60
C VAL A 346 16.88 -22.59 16.99
N VAL A 347 15.80 -22.92 17.71
CA VAL A 347 14.43 -22.66 17.25
C VAL A 347 14.18 -21.17 17.06
N THR A 348 14.62 -20.34 18.03
CA THR A 348 14.47 -18.88 17.95
C THR A 348 15.21 -18.31 16.74
N LEU A 349 16.44 -18.76 16.48
CA LEU A 349 17.22 -18.34 15.32
C LEU A 349 16.57 -18.77 13.99
N ALA A 350 16.01 -19.98 13.93
CA ALA A 350 15.29 -20.47 12.75
C ALA A 350 14.02 -19.64 12.49
N LEU A 351 13.27 -19.32 13.54
CA LEU A 351 12.09 -18.44 13.46
C LEU A 351 12.46 -17.03 13.01
N ILE A 352 13.55 -16.47 13.53
CA ILE A 352 14.08 -15.17 13.09
C ILE A 352 14.42 -15.22 11.60
N ALA A 353 15.18 -16.22 11.16
CA ALA A 353 15.53 -16.37 9.75
C ALA A 353 14.27 -16.47 8.86
N ALA A 354 13.27 -17.25 9.27
CA ALA A 354 12.01 -17.38 8.54
C ALA A 354 11.18 -16.09 8.52
N ALA A 355 11.13 -15.35 9.64
CA ALA A 355 10.38 -14.10 9.74
C ALA A 355 10.88 -13.02 8.77
N THR A 356 12.16 -13.07 8.37
CA THR A 356 12.71 -12.16 7.36
C THR A 356 12.02 -12.27 5.98
N PHE A 357 11.39 -13.41 5.66
CA PHE A 357 10.64 -13.58 4.42
C PHE A 357 9.34 -12.79 4.41
N VAL A 358 8.76 -12.55 5.60
CA VAL A 358 7.55 -11.73 5.75
C VAL A 358 7.94 -10.25 5.80
N SER A 359 8.89 -9.91 6.68
CA SER A 359 9.40 -8.54 6.79
C SER A 359 10.82 -8.53 7.34
N GLU A 360 11.81 -8.31 6.47
CA GLU A 360 13.22 -8.29 6.88
C GLU A 360 13.52 -7.19 7.91
N ASP A 361 13.04 -5.97 7.67
CA ASP A 361 13.39 -4.82 8.50
C ASP A 361 12.75 -4.92 9.88
N LEU A 362 11.47 -5.29 9.96
CA LEU A 362 10.79 -5.53 11.25
C LEU A 362 11.43 -6.68 12.01
N THR A 363 11.89 -7.72 11.30
CA THR A 363 12.60 -8.84 11.93
C THR A 363 13.94 -8.39 12.51
N CYS A 364 14.73 -7.59 11.77
CA CYS A 364 15.98 -7.01 12.29
C CYS A 364 15.74 -6.13 13.53
N ILE A 365 14.70 -5.30 13.50
CA ILE A 365 14.30 -4.46 14.64
C ILE A 365 13.91 -5.32 15.84
N GLY A 366 13.05 -6.33 15.62
CA GLY A 366 12.61 -7.26 16.67
C GLY A 366 13.77 -8.04 17.29
N THR A 367 14.68 -8.55 16.45
CA THR A 367 15.90 -9.23 16.89
C THR A 367 16.77 -8.30 17.72
N GLY A 368 16.99 -7.05 17.31
CA GLY A 368 17.77 -6.10 18.10
C GLY A 368 17.11 -5.75 19.44
N LEU A 369 15.78 -5.68 19.52
CA LEU A 369 15.06 -5.52 20.80
C LEU A 369 15.24 -6.74 21.73
N LEU A 370 15.22 -7.96 21.18
CA LEU A 370 15.52 -9.18 21.96
C LEU A 370 16.95 -9.17 22.50
N VAL A 371 17.89 -8.64 21.72
CA VAL A 371 19.28 -8.45 22.16
C VAL A 371 19.37 -7.38 23.24
N ALA A 372 18.70 -6.23 23.09
CA ALA A 372 18.68 -5.15 24.07
C ALA A 372 18.15 -5.62 25.44
N ARG A 373 17.21 -6.57 25.43
CA ARG A 373 16.61 -7.19 26.63
C ARG A 373 17.45 -8.34 27.21
N GLY A 374 18.63 -8.64 26.66
CA GLY A 374 19.48 -9.76 27.09
C GLY A 374 18.89 -11.14 26.80
N SER A 375 17.78 -11.24 26.06
CA SER A 375 17.09 -12.51 25.78
C SER A 375 17.75 -13.29 24.64
N LEU A 376 18.46 -12.61 23.75
CA LEU A 376 19.15 -13.21 22.60
C LEU A 376 20.60 -12.69 22.50
N PRO A 377 21.59 -13.55 22.30
CA PRO A 377 22.95 -13.09 22.03
C PRO A 377 23.02 -12.34 20.69
N TRP A 378 23.73 -11.19 20.67
CA TRP A 378 23.79 -10.29 19.50
C TRP A 378 24.24 -10.99 18.22
N PHE A 379 25.36 -11.72 18.27
CA PHE A 379 25.98 -12.30 17.08
C PHE A 379 25.10 -13.41 16.43
N PRO A 380 24.60 -14.42 17.18
CA PRO A 380 23.66 -15.39 16.64
C PRO A 380 22.39 -14.76 16.05
N GLY A 381 21.78 -13.79 16.74
CA GLY A 381 20.57 -13.11 16.25
C GLY A 381 20.82 -12.35 14.95
N MET A 382 21.91 -11.57 14.88
CA MET A 382 22.32 -10.87 13.67
C MET A 382 22.60 -11.85 12.52
N LEU A 383 23.28 -12.96 12.80
CA LEU A 383 23.60 -13.96 11.78
C LEU A 383 22.34 -14.65 11.24
N ALA A 384 21.36 -14.95 12.10
CA ALA A 384 20.08 -15.50 11.67
C ALA A 384 19.31 -14.54 10.74
N CYS A 385 19.26 -13.24 11.08
CA CYS A 385 18.70 -12.22 10.18
C CYS A 385 19.45 -12.20 8.84
N LEU A 386 20.79 -12.17 8.87
CA LEU A 386 21.61 -12.11 7.65
C LEU A 386 21.37 -13.30 6.73
N ILE A 387 21.31 -14.51 7.29
CA ILE A 387 21.05 -15.74 6.53
C ILE A 387 19.65 -15.70 5.91
N GLY A 388 18.62 -15.39 6.71
CA GLY A 388 17.25 -15.30 6.22
C GLY A 388 17.09 -14.29 5.09
N ILE A 389 17.67 -13.10 5.28
CA ILE A 389 17.70 -12.02 4.29
C ILE A 389 18.37 -12.47 2.99
N TRP A 390 19.56 -13.06 3.10
CA TRP A 390 20.33 -13.49 1.93
C TRP A 390 19.62 -14.59 1.14
N VAL A 391 19.02 -15.56 1.84
CA VAL A 391 18.19 -16.59 1.21
C VAL A 391 16.95 -15.97 0.55
N GLY A 392 16.30 -15.00 1.20
CA GLY A 392 15.15 -14.28 0.65
C GLY A 392 15.49 -13.53 -0.64
N ASP A 393 16.64 -12.88 -0.69
CA ASP A 393 17.13 -12.18 -1.88
C ASP A 393 17.38 -13.15 -3.05
N LEU A 394 17.96 -14.32 -2.76
CA LEU A 394 18.16 -15.38 -3.75
C LEU A 394 16.83 -15.95 -4.26
N LEU A 395 15.81 -16.05 -3.41
CA LEU A 395 14.46 -16.47 -3.81
C LEU A 395 13.78 -15.43 -4.72
N LEU A 396 13.90 -14.13 -4.42
CA LEU A 396 13.38 -13.06 -5.28
C LEU A 396 14.05 -13.06 -6.66
N TYR A 397 15.38 -13.20 -6.68
CA TYR A 397 16.14 -13.39 -7.90
C TYR A 397 15.70 -14.67 -8.64
N GLY A 398 15.54 -15.78 -7.91
CA GLY A 398 15.10 -17.06 -8.44
C GLY A 398 13.74 -16.96 -9.11
N ALA A 399 12.77 -16.30 -8.48
CA ALA A 399 11.45 -16.04 -9.04
C ALA A 399 11.55 -15.34 -10.40
N GLY A 400 12.34 -14.26 -10.50
CA GLY A 400 12.59 -13.59 -11.78
C GLY A 400 13.25 -14.50 -12.83
N ARG A 401 14.21 -15.34 -12.40
CA ARG A 401 14.92 -16.28 -13.28
C ARG A 401 14.02 -17.38 -13.84
N PHE A 402 13.10 -17.91 -13.04
CA PHE A 402 12.14 -18.94 -13.45
C PHE A 402 11.00 -18.37 -14.30
N ILE A 403 10.49 -17.18 -13.95
CA ILE A 403 9.46 -16.48 -14.73
C ILE A 403 9.99 -16.09 -16.12
N GLY A 404 11.25 -15.63 -16.19
CA GLY A 404 11.96 -15.32 -17.43
C GLY A 404 11.40 -14.10 -18.19
N ARG A 405 11.95 -13.86 -19.39
CA ARG A 405 11.52 -12.78 -20.30
C ARG A 405 10.04 -12.86 -20.79
N PRO A 406 9.36 -14.03 -20.86
CA PRO A 406 7.98 -14.10 -21.37
C PRO A 406 6.96 -13.29 -20.56
N VAL A 407 7.14 -13.10 -19.26
CA VAL A 407 6.14 -12.42 -18.40
C VAL A 407 5.97 -10.94 -18.75
N VAL A 408 7.02 -10.29 -19.27
CA VAL A 408 6.95 -8.88 -19.69
C VAL A 408 6.06 -8.70 -20.93
N ARG A 409 5.76 -9.80 -21.64
CA ARG A 409 4.83 -9.81 -22.80
C ARG A 409 3.37 -10.01 -22.40
N VAL A 410 3.08 -10.24 -21.12
CA VAL A 410 1.72 -10.45 -20.59
C VAL A 410 1.17 -9.13 -20.02
N ALA A 411 -0.14 -8.89 -20.18
CA ALA A 411 -0.80 -7.73 -19.58
C ALA A 411 -0.86 -7.87 -18.04
N PRO A 412 -0.70 -6.79 -17.25
CA PRO A 412 -0.61 -5.38 -17.67
C PRO A 412 0.82 -4.88 -17.93
N LEU A 413 1.86 -5.70 -17.69
CA LEU A 413 3.27 -5.29 -17.81
C LEU A 413 3.64 -4.80 -19.22
N ARG A 414 3.10 -5.44 -20.27
CA ARG A 414 3.26 -4.99 -21.67
C ARG A 414 2.70 -3.59 -21.95
N TRP A 415 1.77 -3.10 -21.11
CA TRP A 415 1.19 -1.76 -21.26
C TRP A 415 2.08 -0.68 -20.64
N LEU A 416 2.97 -1.06 -19.72
CA LEU A 416 3.82 -0.17 -18.95
C LEU A 416 5.26 -0.11 -19.48
N ILE A 417 5.77 -1.20 -20.05
CA ILE A 417 7.17 -1.33 -20.45
C ILE A 417 7.24 -1.87 -21.88
N ASP A 418 7.71 -1.03 -22.80
CA ASP A 418 7.98 -1.39 -24.19
C ASP A 418 9.21 -2.32 -24.32
N ALA A 419 9.21 -3.22 -25.30
CA ALA A 419 10.23 -4.26 -25.47
C ALA A 419 11.63 -3.69 -25.74
N GLU A 420 11.73 -2.55 -26.45
CA GLU A 420 12.99 -1.89 -26.75
C GLU A 420 13.54 -1.12 -25.54
N THR A 421 12.64 -0.56 -24.73
CA THR A 421 12.97 0.07 -23.44
C THR A 421 13.46 -0.95 -22.42
N LEU A 422 12.84 -2.14 -22.40
CA LEU A 422 13.29 -3.26 -21.58
C LEU A 422 14.69 -3.71 -21.99
N GLY A 423 14.96 -3.88 -23.29
CA GLY A 423 16.29 -4.28 -23.79
C GLY A 423 17.40 -3.34 -23.33
N ARG A 424 17.22 -2.03 -23.51
CA ARG A 424 18.18 -1.00 -23.06
C ARG A 424 18.33 -0.97 -21.53
N ALA A 425 17.24 -1.15 -20.79
CA ALA A 425 17.28 -1.25 -19.34
C ALA A 425 18.03 -2.52 -18.88
N CYS A 426 17.90 -3.64 -19.59
CA CYS A 426 18.57 -4.91 -19.31
C CYS A 426 20.10 -4.84 -19.51
N ASP A 427 20.56 -4.19 -20.59
CA ASP A 427 21.98 -4.03 -20.87
C ASP A 427 22.65 -3.13 -19.82
N TRP A 428 21.99 -2.01 -19.49
CA TRP A 428 22.40 -1.13 -18.39
C TRP A 428 22.42 -1.83 -17.03
N PHE A 429 21.48 -2.75 -16.78
CA PHE A 429 21.40 -3.54 -15.54
C PHE A 429 22.61 -4.48 -15.40
N THR A 430 23.02 -5.10 -16.50
CA THR A 430 24.12 -6.08 -16.51
C THR A 430 25.45 -5.40 -16.17
N GLU A 431 25.72 -4.24 -16.75
CA GLU A 431 26.94 -3.46 -16.51
C GLU A 431 27.04 -2.90 -15.08
N ARG A 432 25.91 -2.73 -14.38
CA ARG A 432 25.85 -2.06 -13.06
C ARG A 432 25.23 -2.91 -11.96
N THR A 433 25.22 -4.23 -12.12
CA THR A 433 24.59 -5.19 -11.20
C THR A 433 24.99 -4.95 -9.74
N GLY A 434 26.28 -4.79 -9.45
CA GLY A 434 26.79 -4.64 -8.08
C GLY A 434 26.23 -3.41 -7.34
N PRO A 435 26.46 -2.20 -7.87
CA PRO A 435 25.86 -0.98 -7.32
C PRO A 435 24.34 -1.04 -7.21
N LEU A 436 23.64 -1.63 -8.19
CA LEU A 436 22.18 -1.76 -8.16
C LEU A 436 21.67 -2.63 -7.01
N VAL A 437 22.30 -3.79 -6.80
CA VAL A 437 21.94 -4.69 -5.70
C VAL A 437 22.26 -4.03 -4.36
N LEU A 438 23.43 -3.39 -4.25
CA LEU A 438 23.84 -2.68 -3.06
C LEU A 438 22.87 -1.53 -2.71
N TRP A 439 22.64 -0.60 -3.64
CA TRP A 439 21.77 0.57 -3.41
C TRP A 439 20.29 0.21 -3.31
N GLY A 440 19.85 -0.86 -3.98
CA GLY A 440 18.47 -1.33 -3.92
C GLY A 440 18.03 -1.74 -2.50
N ARG A 441 18.97 -2.12 -1.64
CA ARG A 441 18.72 -2.39 -0.22
C ARG A 441 18.53 -1.11 0.61
N PHE A 442 19.22 -0.03 0.27
CA PHE A 442 19.10 1.26 0.99
C PHE A 442 17.97 2.15 0.47
N LEU A 443 17.32 1.77 -0.64
CA LEU A 443 16.28 2.57 -1.29
C LEU A 443 14.91 1.88 -1.19
N PRO A 444 14.00 2.36 -0.31
CA PRO A 444 12.71 1.71 -0.05
C PRO A 444 11.91 1.41 -1.32
N GLY A 445 11.32 0.23 -1.38
CA GLY A 445 10.45 -0.19 -2.49
C GLY A 445 11.17 -0.61 -3.78
N THR A 446 12.50 -0.49 -3.86
CA THR A 446 13.25 -0.84 -5.09
C THR A 446 13.84 -2.25 -5.09
N ARG A 447 13.99 -2.89 -3.93
CA ARG A 447 14.53 -4.24 -3.78
C ARG A 447 13.79 -5.28 -4.64
N LEU A 448 12.46 -5.36 -4.48
CA LEU A 448 11.62 -6.32 -5.21
C LEU A 448 11.76 -6.19 -6.74
N PRO A 449 11.50 -5.01 -7.35
CA PRO A 449 11.62 -4.88 -8.81
C PRO A 449 13.06 -5.07 -9.30
N SER A 450 14.07 -4.57 -8.58
CA SER A 450 15.47 -4.72 -9.00
C SER A 450 15.95 -6.18 -8.95
N TYR A 451 15.60 -6.93 -7.91
CA TYR A 451 16.13 -8.29 -7.72
C TYR A 451 15.42 -9.28 -8.64
N VAL A 452 14.10 -9.11 -8.83
CA VAL A 452 13.34 -9.87 -9.84
C VAL A 452 13.85 -9.54 -11.25
N ALA A 453 14.11 -8.26 -11.57
CA ALA A 453 14.68 -7.87 -12.86
C ALA A 453 16.05 -8.53 -13.10
N ALA A 454 16.93 -8.54 -12.09
CA ALA A 454 18.22 -9.23 -12.15
C ALA A 454 18.08 -10.73 -12.51
N GLY A 455 17.04 -11.38 -11.97
CA GLY A 455 16.65 -12.74 -12.31
C GLY A 455 16.19 -12.90 -13.76
N VAL A 456 15.28 -12.03 -14.21
CA VAL A 456 14.73 -12.04 -15.58
C VAL A 456 15.82 -11.86 -16.64
N VAL A 457 16.83 -11.03 -16.37
CA VAL A 457 17.98 -10.83 -17.27
C VAL A 457 19.08 -11.88 -17.13
N ARG A 458 18.93 -12.83 -16.20
CA ARG A 458 19.84 -13.95 -15.95
C ARG A 458 21.27 -13.54 -15.57
N VAL A 459 21.44 -12.49 -14.78
CA VAL A 459 22.72 -12.15 -14.13
C VAL A 459 23.32 -13.42 -13.47
N PRO A 460 24.64 -13.66 -13.51
CA PRO A 460 25.24 -14.83 -12.87
C PRO A 460 24.89 -14.94 -11.39
N VAL A 461 24.39 -16.11 -10.96
CA VAL A 461 23.91 -16.35 -9.58
C VAL A 461 24.99 -16.02 -8.54
N ALA A 462 26.24 -16.40 -8.81
CA ALA A 462 27.37 -16.12 -7.93
C ALA A 462 27.62 -14.60 -7.77
N GLY A 463 27.52 -13.84 -8.86
CA GLY A 463 27.71 -12.39 -8.84
C GLY A 463 26.60 -11.68 -8.08
N PHE A 464 25.34 -12.03 -8.35
CA PHE A 464 24.20 -11.49 -7.61
C PHE A 464 24.26 -11.87 -6.12
N GLY A 465 24.48 -13.15 -5.82
CA GLY A 465 24.55 -13.67 -4.46
C GLY A 465 25.65 -13.03 -3.63
N PHE A 466 26.82 -12.76 -4.22
CA PHE A 466 27.91 -12.02 -3.59
C PHE A 466 27.48 -10.60 -3.21
N TRP A 467 26.93 -9.83 -4.15
CA TRP A 467 26.52 -8.45 -3.88
C TRP A 467 25.34 -8.36 -2.90
N ALA A 468 24.39 -9.31 -2.96
CA ALA A 468 23.31 -9.41 -1.99
C ALA A 468 23.83 -9.68 -0.58
N LEU A 469 24.83 -10.57 -0.45
CA LEU A 469 25.49 -10.84 0.83
C LEU A 469 26.22 -9.62 1.37
N VAL A 470 27.00 -8.91 0.52
CA VAL A 470 27.69 -7.66 0.91
C VAL A 470 26.69 -6.61 1.39
N ALA A 471 25.58 -6.42 0.66
CA ALA A 471 24.52 -5.51 1.06
C ALA A 471 23.89 -5.93 2.40
N GLY A 472 23.66 -7.23 2.59
CA GLY A 472 23.17 -7.79 3.86
C GLY A 472 24.13 -7.58 5.02
N ILE A 473 25.43 -7.78 4.83
CA ILE A 473 26.48 -7.57 5.84
C ILE A 473 26.56 -6.10 6.26
N LEU A 474 26.27 -5.16 5.37
CA LEU A 474 26.25 -3.74 5.72
C LEU A 474 24.95 -3.33 6.42
N TRP A 475 23.80 -3.85 5.98
CA TRP A 475 22.48 -3.45 6.47
C TRP A 475 22.09 -4.11 7.79
N THR A 476 22.30 -5.42 7.91
CA THR A 476 21.80 -6.21 9.04
C THR A 476 22.42 -5.79 10.37
N PRO A 477 23.76 -5.60 10.50
CA PRO A 477 24.35 -5.14 11.75
C PRO A 477 23.94 -3.72 12.11
N LEU A 478 23.69 -2.86 11.10
CA LEU A 478 23.23 -1.49 11.32
C LEU A 478 21.85 -1.45 11.94
N LEU A 479 20.89 -2.23 11.42
CA LEU A 479 19.55 -2.32 11.99
C LEU A 479 19.53 -3.05 13.34
N VAL A 480 20.10 -4.25 13.42
CA VAL A 480 20.10 -5.06 14.65
C VAL A 480 20.92 -4.38 15.75
N GLY A 481 22.10 -3.85 15.42
CA GLY A 481 22.94 -3.12 16.37
C GLY A 481 22.34 -1.77 16.78
N GLY A 482 21.80 -1.00 15.83
CA GLY A 482 21.14 0.27 16.12
C GLY A 482 19.95 0.09 17.08
N THR A 483 19.13 -0.94 16.86
CA THR A 483 18.01 -1.24 17.77
C THR A 483 18.44 -1.90 19.07
N ALA A 484 19.51 -2.70 19.08
CA ALA A 484 20.09 -3.22 20.32
C ALA A 484 20.62 -2.09 21.24
N LEU A 485 21.21 -1.05 20.66
CA LEU A 485 21.77 0.09 21.40
C LEU A 485 20.71 1.12 21.81
N PHE A 486 19.79 1.44 20.91
CA PHE A 486 18.87 2.59 21.08
C PHE A 486 17.39 2.19 21.16
N GLY A 487 17.03 0.94 20.87
CA GLY A 487 15.64 0.52 20.66
C GLY A 487 14.75 0.70 21.88
N ILE A 488 15.25 0.45 23.10
CA ILE A 488 14.46 0.63 24.33
C ILE A 488 14.19 2.13 24.58
N ALA A 489 15.18 3.00 24.36
CA ALA A 489 15.02 4.45 24.47
C ALA A 489 14.17 5.05 23.35
N ALA A 490 14.25 4.49 22.13
CA ALA A 490 13.43 4.90 21.01
C ALA A 490 11.97 4.47 21.17
N ALA A 491 11.70 3.28 21.72
CA ALA A 491 10.35 2.77 21.96
C ALA A 491 9.56 3.65 22.94
N SER A 492 10.21 4.17 23.99
CA SER A 492 9.58 5.12 24.92
C SER A 492 9.28 6.47 24.24
N TRP A 493 10.12 6.91 23.31
CA TRP A 493 9.88 8.10 22.49
C TRP A 493 8.74 7.89 21.48
N ILE A 494 8.71 6.76 20.77
CA ILE A 494 7.67 6.44 19.77
C ILE A 494 6.29 6.37 20.43
N GLY A 495 6.20 5.80 21.64
CA GLY A 495 4.96 5.79 22.42
C GLY A 495 4.39 7.19 22.69
N ALA A 496 5.26 8.21 22.83
CA ALA A 496 4.83 9.60 23.04
C ALA A 496 4.31 10.31 21.77
N PHE A 497 4.60 9.77 20.57
CA PHE A 497 4.25 10.40 19.28
C PHE A 497 3.30 9.57 18.40
N GLN A 498 2.83 8.42 18.88
CA GLN A 498 1.95 7.52 18.13
C GLN A 498 0.70 8.23 17.57
N ASP A 499 0.12 9.17 18.32
CA ASP A 499 -1.08 9.92 17.92
C ASP A 499 -0.86 10.87 16.73
N ARG A 500 0.41 11.12 16.35
CA ARG A 500 0.79 12.05 15.26
C ARG A 500 1.54 11.38 14.11
N ALA A 501 1.65 10.04 14.10
CA ALA A 501 2.43 9.31 13.10
C ALA A 501 1.96 9.59 11.65
N ILE A 502 0.65 9.70 11.42
CA ILE A 502 0.09 10.00 10.09
C ILE A 502 0.52 11.39 9.60
N VAL A 503 0.57 12.38 10.48
CA VAL A 503 0.97 13.76 10.13
C VAL A 503 2.44 13.78 9.69
N TRP A 504 3.31 13.06 10.40
CA TRP A 504 4.72 12.94 10.03
C TRP A 504 4.94 12.20 8.71
N LEU A 505 4.18 11.13 8.46
CA LEU A 505 4.19 10.38 7.19
C LEU A 505 3.75 11.25 6.01
N LEU A 506 2.64 11.99 6.17
CA LEU A 506 2.15 12.90 5.13
C LEU A 506 3.14 14.07 4.91
N GLY A 507 3.73 14.60 5.98
CA GLY A 507 4.73 15.66 5.90
C GLY A 507 6.00 15.24 5.17
N THR A 508 6.57 14.08 5.53
CA THR A 508 7.75 13.53 4.84
C THR A 508 7.44 13.14 3.40
N GLY A 509 6.27 12.54 3.12
CA GLY A 509 5.81 12.25 1.77
C GLY A 509 5.68 13.51 0.90
N PHE A 510 5.11 14.59 1.44
CA PHE A 510 4.99 15.86 0.75
C PHE A 510 6.36 16.49 0.45
N LEU A 511 7.28 16.49 1.42
CA LEU A 511 8.64 16.99 1.23
C LEU A 511 9.43 16.18 0.20
N ALA A 512 9.29 14.85 0.20
CA ALA A 512 9.91 13.98 -0.79
C ALA A 512 9.36 14.25 -2.20
N LEU A 513 8.04 14.43 -2.34
CA LEU A 513 7.42 14.84 -3.60
C LEU A 513 7.93 16.20 -4.07
N LEU A 514 8.10 17.17 -3.17
CA LEU A 514 8.65 18.49 -3.48
C LEU A 514 10.10 18.38 -3.98
N ALA A 515 10.93 17.58 -3.30
CA ALA A 515 12.31 17.33 -3.68
C ALA A 515 12.41 16.67 -5.07
N LEU A 516 11.54 15.70 -5.37
CA LEU A 516 11.49 15.03 -6.68
C LEU A 516 10.96 15.96 -7.79
N ARG A 517 9.89 16.73 -7.51
CA ARG A 517 9.25 17.59 -8.52
C ARG A 517 10.03 18.87 -8.78
N ILE A 518 10.70 19.44 -7.78
CA ILE A 518 11.40 20.73 -7.87
C ILE A 518 12.91 20.55 -7.83
N GLY A 519 13.43 19.83 -6.83
CA GLY A 519 14.86 19.66 -6.60
C GLY A 519 15.55 18.98 -7.77
N VAL A 520 15.07 17.81 -8.20
CA VAL A 520 15.71 17.02 -9.28
C VAL A 520 15.81 17.80 -10.60
N PRO A 521 14.75 18.44 -11.12
CA PRO A 521 14.89 19.22 -12.36
C PRO A 521 15.87 20.40 -12.23
N LEU A 522 15.95 21.06 -11.06
CA LEU A 522 16.87 22.18 -10.83
C LEU A 522 18.36 21.79 -10.89
N LEU A 523 18.70 20.50 -10.76
CA LEU A 523 20.07 20.02 -10.91
C LEU A 523 20.59 20.19 -12.36
N SER A 524 19.69 20.18 -13.36
CA SER A 524 20.06 20.31 -14.78
C SER A 524 19.94 21.75 -15.29
N ARG A 525 20.80 22.16 -16.25
CA ARG A 525 20.70 23.48 -16.92
C ARG A 525 19.34 23.65 -17.59
N ARG A 526 18.89 22.61 -18.31
CA ARG A 526 17.58 22.54 -18.98
C ARG A 526 16.42 22.72 -18.00
N GLY A 527 16.44 22.02 -16.87
CA GLY A 527 15.39 22.13 -15.87
C GLY A 527 15.38 23.49 -15.15
N ARG A 528 16.54 24.12 -14.88
CA ARG A 528 16.59 25.51 -14.39
C ARG A 528 15.94 26.50 -15.36
N ARG A 529 16.18 26.34 -16.67
CA ARG A 529 15.56 27.17 -17.72
C ARG A 529 14.04 26.95 -17.80
N ALA A 530 13.57 25.70 -17.74
CA ALA A 530 12.14 25.38 -17.67
C ALA A 530 11.48 25.95 -16.40
N TRP A 531 12.17 25.92 -15.25
CA TRP A 531 11.68 26.49 -14.00
C TRP A 531 11.56 28.02 -14.04
N THR A 532 12.57 28.70 -14.57
CA THR A 532 12.53 30.16 -14.74
C THR A 532 11.43 30.59 -15.70
N ALA A 533 11.19 29.85 -16.78
CA ALA A 533 10.04 30.04 -17.67
C ALA A 533 8.71 29.87 -16.91
N ARG A 534 8.56 28.80 -16.11
CA ARG A 534 7.36 28.51 -15.32
C ARG A 534 7.06 29.61 -14.30
N LEU A 535 8.07 30.12 -13.60
CA LEU A 535 7.94 31.24 -12.68
C LEU A 535 7.54 32.54 -13.41
N GLY A 536 8.07 32.76 -14.62
CA GLY A 536 7.67 33.88 -15.47
C GLY A 536 6.18 33.86 -15.82
N ARG A 537 5.65 32.67 -16.14
CA ARG A 537 4.22 32.47 -16.46
C ARG A 537 3.29 32.76 -15.27
N LEU A 538 3.74 32.61 -14.03
CA LEU A 538 2.92 32.96 -12.85
C LEU A 538 2.61 34.47 -12.79
N ARG A 539 3.54 35.32 -13.24
CA ARG A 539 3.38 36.79 -13.21
C ARG A 539 2.63 37.35 -14.42
N ARG A 540 2.44 36.56 -15.47
CA ARG A 540 1.85 36.98 -16.75
C ARG A 540 0.57 36.21 -16.99
N TRP A 541 -0.55 36.88 -16.76
CA TRP A 541 -1.87 36.27 -16.83
C TRP A 541 -2.21 35.70 -18.21
N GLU A 542 -1.62 36.23 -19.29
CA GLU A 542 -1.71 35.71 -20.67
C GLU A 542 -1.31 34.23 -20.79
N PHE A 543 -0.54 33.71 -19.83
CA PHE A 543 -0.05 32.34 -19.80
C PHE A 543 -0.68 31.46 -18.71
N TRP A 544 -1.64 31.98 -17.96
CA TRP A 544 -2.28 31.25 -16.86
C TRP A 544 -3.04 30.02 -17.36
N PRO A 545 -3.19 28.99 -16.51
CA PRO A 545 -4.00 27.83 -16.86
C PRO A 545 -5.44 28.25 -17.22
N PRO A 546 -6.05 27.71 -18.29
CA PRO A 546 -7.40 28.07 -18.71
C PRO A 546 -8.44 27.94 -17.59
N ALA A 547 -8.35 26.90 -16.75
CA ALA A 547 -9.26 26.72 -15.61
C ALA A 547 -9.24 27.90 -14.62
N LEU A 548 -8.08 28.53 -14.42
CA LEU A 548 -7.94 29.68 -13.53
C LEU A 548 -8.45 30.96 -14.20
N PHE A 549 -8.09 31.16 -15.47
CA PHE A 549 -8.46 32.37 -16.22
C PHE A 549 -9.95 32.41 -16.57
N TYR A 550 -10.56 31.32 -17.04
CA TYR A 550 -11.96 31.33 -17.48
C TYR A 550 -12.99 31.15 -16.35
N MET A 551 -12.58 30.90 -15.10
CA MET A 551 -13.54 30.70 -14.00
C MET A 551 -14.49 31.90 -13.82
N PRO A 552 -14.02 33.17 -13.79
CA PRO A 552 -14.90 34.33 -13.74
C PRO A 552 -15.79 34.47 -15.00
N VAL A 553 -15.26 34.12 -16.18
CA VAL A 553 -16.00 34.16 -17.45
C VAL A 553 -17.14 33.14 -17.45
N ALA A 554 -16.89 31.92 -16.99
CA ALA A 554 -17.90 30.88 -16.86
C ALA A 554 -19.01 31.30 -15.88
N ALA A 555 -18.65 31.91 -14.74
CA ALA A 555 -19.63 32.44 -13.79
C ALA A 555 -20.49 33.55 -14.41
N TYR A 556 -19.89 34.43 -15.22
CA TYR A 556 -20.61 35.49 -15.93
C TYR A 556 -21.55 34.94 -17.02
N VAL A 557 -21.10 33.96 -17.79
CA VAL A 557 -21.93 33.25 -18.79
C VAL A 557 -23.10 32.53 -18.12
N ALA A 558 -22.90 31.90 -16.98
CA ALA A 558 -23.98 31.28 -16.21
C ALA A 558 -25.00 32.32 -15.73
N TRP A 559 -24.55 33.50 -15.30
CA TRP A 559 -25.44 34.61 -14.95
C TRP A 559 -26.23 35.13 -16.17
N LEU A 560 -25.59 35.28 -17.34
CA LEU A 560 -26.27 35.65 -18.58
C LEU A 560 -27.34 34.62 -18.97
N ALA A 561 -27.04 33.33 -18.83
CA ALA A 561 -28.01 32.27 -19.08
C ALA A 561 -29.25 32.36 -18.19
N ILE A 562 -29.09 32.68 -16.90
CA ILE A 562 -30.20 32.94 -15.99
C ILE A 562 -31.00 34.17 -16.44
N ARG A 563 -30.30 35.26 -16.76
CA ARG A 563 -30.92 36.53 -17.18
C ARG A 563 -31.75 36.38 -18.46
N HIS A 564 -31.26 35.63 -19.44
CA HIS A 564 -31.94 35.35 -20.71
C HIS A 564 -32.91 34.16 -20.65
N ARG A 565 -33.01 33.50 -19.48
CA ARG A 565 -33.84 32.31 -19.25
C ARG A 565 -33.56 31.20 -20.27
N SER A 566 -32.30 31.06 -20.68
CA SER A 566 -31.86 30.05 -21.65
C SER A 566 -30.37 29.77 -21.49
N LEU A 567 -30.04 28.49 -21.33
CA LEU A 567 -28.66 28.01 -21.23
C LEU A 567 -27.91 28.01 -22.57
N THR A 568 -28.62 28.14 -23.69
CA THR A 568 -28.04 27.92 -25.03
C THR A 568 -28.36 29.02 -26.03
N VAL A 569 -29.01 30.12 -25.63
CA VAL A 569 -29.45 31.18 -26.57
C VAL A 569 -28.30 31.79 -27.38
N PHE A 570 -27.08 31.82 -26.84
CA PHE A 570 -25.89 32.28 -27.57
C PHE A 570 -25.57 31.44 -28.82
N THR A 571 -26.04 30.19 -28.90
CA THR A 571 -25.87 29.33 -30.09
C THR A 571 -26.68 29.82 -31.29
N ALA A 572 -27.72 30.64 -31.06
CA ALA A 572 -28.49 31.30 -32.12
C ALA A 572 -27.81 32.58 -32.65
N ALA A 573 -26.62 32.95 -32.14
CA ALA A 573 -25.93 34.16 -32.58
C ALA A 573 -25.57 34.12 -34.07
N ASN A 574 -25.18 32.95 -34.60
CA ASN A 574 -24.89 32.74 -36.02
C ASN A 574 -25.75 31.61 -36.59
N PRO A 575 -26.96 31.89 -37.11
CA PRO A 575 -27.88 30.85 -37.59
C PRO A 575 -27.32 29.95 -38.70
N ALA A 576 -26.34 30.44 -39.46
CA ALA A 576 -25.73 29.67 -40.56
C ALA A 576 -24.58 28.77 -40.13
N ILE A 577 -24.10 28.88 -38.89
CA ILE A 577 -23.04 28.02 -38.35
C ILE A 577 -23.68 27.03 -37.37
N PRO A 578 -23.46 25.71 -37.52
CA PRO A 578 -23.94 24.72 -36.56
C PRO A 578 -23.58 25.08 -35.11
N ASP A 579 -24.57 25.05 -34.22
CA ASP A 579 -24.45 25.42 -32.81
C ASP A 579 -23.82 26.81 -32.56
N GLY A 580 -23.95 27.72 -33.54
CA GLY A 580 -23.39 29.08 -33.52
C GLY A 580 -21.86 29.13 -33.66
N GLY A 581 -21.22 27.99 -33.95
CA GLY A 581 -19.76 27.82 -33.94
C GLY A 581 -19.19 27.55 -32.55
N PHE A 582 -19.98 26.97 -31.63
CA PHE A 582 -19.52 26.69 -30.26
C PHE A 582 -18.66 25.41 -30.14
N VAL A 583 -18.90 24.38 -30.97
CA VAL A 583 -18.18 23.10 -30.89
C VAL A 583 -17.92 22.53 -32.28
N GLY A 584 -16.65 22.23 -32.59
CA GLY A 584 -16.27 21.34 -33.70
C GLY A 584 -16.63 21.84 -35.11
N GLU A 585 -16.55 23.15 -35.35
CA GLU A 585 -16.90 23.75 -36.63
C GLU A 585 -15.94 23.36 -37.78
N SER A 586 -16.50 23.08 -38.97
CA SER A 586 -15.74 22.82 -40.19
C SER A 586 -15.27 24.14 -40.81
N LYS A 587 -13.95 24.31 -40.92
CA LYS A 587 -13.36 25.49 -41.55
C LYS A 587 -13.72 25.60 -43.02
N GLY A 588 -13.73 24.49 -43.74
CA GLY A 588 -14.07 24.46 -45.16
C GLY A 588 -15.54 24.83 -45.39
N GLU A 589 -16.44 24.31 -44.56
CA GLU A 589 -17.88 24.61 -44.66
C GLU A 589 -18.15 26.10 -44.40
N ILE A 590 -17.59 26.68 -43.33
CA ILE A 590 -17.76 28.10 -43.01
C ILE A 590 -17.29 29.01 -44.15
N LEU A 591 -16.09 28.73 -44.69
CA LEU A 591 -15.55 29.53 -45.79
C LEU A 591 -16.37 29.38 -47.08
N SER A 592 -17.06 28.25 -47.27
CA SER A 592 -17.89 28.02 -48.45
C SER A 592 -19.18 28.85 -48.48
N PHE A 593 -19.65 29.35 -47.33
CA PHE A 593 -20.83 30.21 -47.24
C PHE A 593 -20.57 31.68 -47.57
N VAL A 594 -19.30 32.07 -47.72
CA VAL A 594 -18.89 33.45 -47.99
C VAL A 594 -18.77 33.62 -49.51
N SER A 595 -19.63 34.43 -50.12
CA SER A 595 -19.62 34.65 -51.57
C SER A 595 -18.64 35.73 -52.04
N ASP A 596 -17.89 36.35 -51.13
CA ASP A 596 -16.95 37.43 -51.42
C ASP A 596 -15.62 36.91 -52.00
N SER A 597 -15.12 37.58 -53.05
CA SER A 597 -13.84 37.25 -53.69
C SER A 597 -12.61 37.44 -52.80
N ARG A 598 -12.75 38.12 -51.65
CA ARG A 598 -11.71 38.30 -50.64
C ARG A 598 -11.46 37.06 -49.81
N VAL A 599 -12.20 35.96 -49.95
CA VAL A 599 -11.80 34.70 -49.31
C VAL A 599 -10.54 34.13 -49.98
N ALA A 600 -9.61 33.64 -49.16
CA ALA A 600 -8.42 32.97 -49.67
C ALA A 600 -8.82 31.64 -50.34
N ALA A 601 -8.39 31.43 -51.58
CA ALA A 601 -8.73 30.23 -52.36
C ALA A 601 -8.41 28.95 -51.58
N PHE A 602 -9.35 27.99 -51.55
CA PHE A 602 -9.20 26.78 -50.76
C PHE A 602 -9.84 25.55 -51.41
N ARG A 603 -9.41 24.37 -50.98
CA ARG A 603 -9.98 23.07 -51.33
C ARG A 603 -10.08 22.19 -50.08
N LEU A 604 -11.29 21.75 -49.75
CA LEU A 604 -11.51 20.76 -48.70
C LEU A 604 -11.32 19.35 -49.26
N LEU A 605 -10.46 18.57 -48.61
CA LEU A 605 -10.24 17.15 -48.88
C LEU A 605 -10.90 16.33 -47.75
N PRO A 606 -11.90 15.48 -48.07
CA PRO A 606 -12.52 14.62 -47.06
C PRO A 606 -11.55 13.54 -46.55
N ALA A 607 -11.91 12.90 -45.44
CA ALA A 607 -11.18 11.75 -44.91
C ALA A 607 -11.34 10.52 -45.84
N GLY A 608 -10.23 9.81 -46.12
CA GLY A 608 -10.19 8.64 -47.01
C GLY A 608 -10.23 8.96 -48.53
N GLY A 609 -10.28 7.91 -49.36
CA GLY A 609 -10.34 8.00 -50.84
C GLY A 609 -8.99 8.25 -51.52
N ASP A 610 -8.99 8.62 -52.80
CA ASP A 610 -7.78 9.00 -53.58
C ASP A 610 -7.31 10.43 -53.24
N ARG A 611 -7.07 10.67 -51.95
CA ARG A 611 -6.75 11.98 -51.39
C ARG A 611 -5.38 12.48 -51.82
N VAL A 612 -4.43 11.58 -52.08
CA VAL A 612 -3.08 11.97 -52.53
C VAL A 612 -3.17 12.60 -53.92
N ASN A 613 -3.83 11.96 -54.90
CA ASN A 613 -3.94 12.54 -56.24
C ASN A 613 -4.83 13.78 -56.24
N ALA A 614 -5.97 13.75 -55.56
CA ALA A 614 -6.86 14.91 -55.45
C ALA A 614 -6.18 16.11 -54.75
N GLY A 615 -5.39 15.84 -53.70
CA GLY A 615 -4.65 16.86 -52.96
C GLY A 615 -3.48 17.43 -53.75
N LEU A 616 -2.73 16.61 -54.49
CA LEU A 616 -1.67 17.08 -55.38
C LEU A 616 -2.22 17.94 -56.52
N ALA A 617 -3.32 17.53 -57.15
CA ALA A 617 -3.98 18.34 -58.19
C ALA A 617 -4.50 19.68 -57.64
N ALA A 618 -5.03 19.69 -56.42
CA ALA A 618 -5.44 20.91 -55.74
C ALA A 618 -4.24 21.81 -55.41
N GLY A 619 -3.12 21.24 -54.95
CA GLY A 619 -1.88 21.99 -54.70
C GLY A 619 -1.29 22.61 -55.97
N ASP A 620 -1.34 21.88 -57.08
CA ASP A 620 -0.88 22.37 -58.39
C ASP A 620 -1.78 23.53 -58.92
N THR A 621 -3.04 23.62 -58.47
CA THR A 621 -3.97 24.72 -58.79
C THR A 621 -3.79 25.92 -57.85
N LEU A 622 -3.61 25.69 -56.54
CA LEU A 622 -3.47 26.74 -55.52
C LEU A 622 -2.10 27.42 -55.54
N GLY A 623 -1.07 26.73 -56.06
CA GLY A 623 0.31 27.21 -56.08
C GLY A 623 1.05 26.97 -54.76
N TYR A 624 2.38 27.05 -54.80
CA TYR A 624 3.26 26.86 -53.63
C TYR A 624 4.01 28.16 -53.29
N PRO A 625 4.25 28.45 -52.00
CA PRO A 625 3.82 27.67 -50.83
C PRO A 625 2.29 27.71 -50.64
N LEU A 626 1.73 26.70 -49.99
CA LEU A 626 0.31 26.66 -49.58
C LEU A 626 0.17 26.32 -48.11
N VAL A 627 -1.02 26.52 -47.54
CA VAL A 627 -1.34 26.16 -46.16
C VAL A 627 -2.19 24.89 -46.13
N ALA A 628 -1.73 23.89 -45.39
CA ALA A 628 -2.49 22.68 -45.08
C ALA A 628 -2.97 22.74 -43.62
N LYS A 629 -4.27 22.64 -43.37
CA LYS A 629 -4.83 22.66 -42.01
C LYS A 629 -5.95 21.64 -41.83
N PRO A 630 -6.10 21.01 -40.64
CA PRO A 630 -7.23 20.14 -40.36
C PRO A 630 -8.56 20.90 -40.49
N ASP A 631 -9.55 20.25 -41.09
CA ASP A 631 -10.86 20.86 -41.30
C ASP A 631 -11.52 21.25 -39.97
N VAL A 632 -11.53 20.31 -39.02
CA VAL A 632 -11.93 20.54 -37.63
C VAL A 632 -10.69 20.50 -36.74
N GLY A 633 -10.43 21.59 -36.02
CA GLY A 633 -9.25 21.69 -35.15
C GLY A 633 -9.07 23.08 -34.58
N GLU A 634 -8.45 23.17 -33.40
CA GLU A 634 -8.31 24.43 -32.65
C GLU A 634 -6.85 24.82 -32.45
N ARG A 635 -6.61 26.09 -32.13
CA ARG A 635 -5.30 26.61 -31.70
C ARG A 635 -4.15 26.25 -32.65
N GLY A 636 -4.40 26.24 -33.96
CA GLY A 636 -3.36 26.05 -34.97
C GLY A 636 -2.70 24.66 -34.95
N ALA A 637 -3.30 23.70 -34.25
CA ALA A 637 -2.81 22.32 -34.25
C ALA A 637 -2.92 21.71 -35.65
N GLY A 638 -1.83 21.12 -36.15
CA GLY A 638 -1.77 20.50 -37.47
C GLY A 638 -1.73 21.46 -38.66
N VAL A 639 -1.63 22.78 -38.43
CA VAL A 639 -1.46 23.77 -39.50
C VAL A 639 -0.01 23.78 -39.97
N GLU A 640 0.20 23.65 -41.27
CA GLU A 640 1.52 23.61 -41.88
C GLU A 640 1.58 24.48 -43.14
N ILE A 641 2.69 25.21 -43.31
CA ILE A 641 3.01 25.89 -44.57
C ILE A 641 3.83 24.91 -45.40
N VAL A 642 3.24 24.43 -46.47
CA VAL A 642 3.78 23.41 -47.36
C VAL A 642 4.55 24.12 -48.48
N PRO A 643 5.89 24.00 -48.51
CA PRO A 643 6.73 24.80 -49.40
C PRO A 643 6.72 24.31 -50.86
N ASN A 644 6.42 23.03 -51.08
CA ASN A 644 6.49 22.40 -52.39
C ASN A 644 5.61 21.14 -52.46
N ARG A 645 5.48 20.60 -53.67
CA ARG A 645 4.67 19.43 -53.99
C ARG A 645 5.08 18.15 -53.26
N GLU A 646 6.37 17.98 -52.99
CA GLU A 646 6.90 16.81 -52.28
C GLU A 646 6.50 16.82 -50.80
N ALA A 647 6.65 17.97 -50.14
CA ALA A 647 6.18 18.18 -48.78
C ALA A 647 4.65 17.98 -48.66
N LEU A 648 3.88 18.37 -49.69
CA LEU A 648 2.45 18.12 -49.72
C LEU A 648 2.13 16.62 -49.76
N ARG A 649 2.84 15.84 -50.59
CA ARG A 649 2.67 14.39 -50.67
C ARG A 649 2.92 13.75 -49.30
N ALA A 650 4.05 14.06 -48.67
CA ALA A 650 4.39 13.53 -47.36
C ALA A 650 3.31 13.86 -46.31
N ARG A 651 2.77 15.09 -46.34
CA ARG A 651 1.67 15.48 -45.44
C ARG A 651 0.40 14.68 -45.70
N LEU A 652 0.02 14.48 -46.96
CA LEU A 652 -1.19 13.73 -47.33
C LEU A 652 -1.08 12.23 -46.99
N GLU A 653 0.13 11.67 -46.95
CA GLU A 653 0.39 10.26 -46.60
C GLU A 653 0.47 10.01 -45.09
N SER A 654 0.61 11.06 -44.27
CA SER A 654 0.89 10.95 -42.82
C SER A 654 -0.33 10.74 -41.92
N ASP A 655 -1.54 11.16 -42.34
CA ASP A 655 -2.80 10.89 -41.65
C ASP A 655 -3.96 10.85 -42.64
N ASP A 656 -5.07 10.20 -42.27
CA ASP A 656 -6.29 10.12 -43.09
C ASP A 656 -7.36 11.17 -42.71
N ALA A 657 -7.00 12.19 -41.93
CA ALA A 657 -7.96 13.18 -41.45
C ALA A 657 -8.39 14.16 -42.57
N ALA A 658 -9.60 14.71 -42.47
CA ALA A 658 -10.06 15.75 -43.40
C ALA A 658 -9.16 17.00 -43.33
N LEU A 659 -8.75 17.50 -44.49
CA LEU A 659 -7.73 18.54 -44.62
C LEU A 659 -8.17 19.63 -45.58
N LEU A 660 -8.02 20.88 -45.15
CA LEU A 660 -8.23 22.07 -45.93
C LEU A 660 -6.89 22.54 -46.50
N LEU A 661 -6.74 22.50 -47.83
CA LEU A 661 -5.64 23.16 -48.54
C LEU A 661 -6.06 24.57 -48.89
N GLN A 662 -5.25 25.58 -48.59
CA GLN A 662 -5.58 26.99 -48.79
C GLN A 662 -4.37 27.73 -49.37
N GLU A 663 -4.61 28.70 -50.24
CA GLU A 663 -3.54 29.56 -50.77
C GLU A 663 -2.78 30.26 -49.64
N TYR A 664 -1.46 30.39 -49.80
CA TYR A 664 -0.65 31.15 -48.85
C TYR A 664 -0.72 32.64 -49.16
N VAL A 665 -1.32 33.41 -48.26
CA VAL A 665 -1.38 34.87 -48.37
C VAL A 665 -0.24 35.51 -47.56
N PRO A 666 0.74 36.19 -48.19
CA PRO A 666 1.81 36.87 -47.49
C PRO A 666 1.36 38.20 -46.85
N GLY A 667 2.22 38.77 -46.00
CA GLY A 667 2.00 40.09 -45.41
C GLY A 667 1.52 40.05 -43.96
N VAL A 668 0.93 41.17 -43.53
CA VAL A 668 0.41 41.40 -42.17
C VAL A 668 -0.79 40.49 -41.92
N GLU A 669 -0.95 40.00 -40.70
CA GLU A 669 -2.11 39.22 -40.27
C GLU A 669 -2.84 39.96 -39.14
N LEU A 670 -4.15 40.21 -39.34
CA LEU A 670 -5.02 40.81 -38.34
C LEU A 670 -6.13 39.82 -37.94
N GLY A 671 -6.38 39.68 -36.64
CA GLY A 671 -7.58 39.04 -36.12
C GLY A 671 -8.63 40.10 -35.79
N VAL A 672 -9.69 40.19 -36.59
CA VAL A 672 -10.74 41.19 -36.48
C VAL A 672 -11.99 40.56 -35.86
N PHE A 673 -12.40 41.05 -34.70
CA PHE A 673 -13.61 40.59 -34.03
C PHE A 673 -14.80 41.45 -34.46
N TYR A 674 -15.74 40.85 -35.18
CA TYR A 674 -16.89 41.52 -35.79
C TYR A 674 -18.18 41.17 -35.06
N TYR A 675 -19.09 42.13 -34.96
CA TYR A 675 -20.49 41.86 -34.63
C TYR A 675 -21.47 42.78 -35.36
N ARG A 676 -22.71 42.32 -35.51
CA ARG A 676 -23.84 43.10 -36.03
C ARG A 676 -25.13 42.64 -35.39
N MET A 677 -25.97 43.58 -34.97
CA MET A 677 -27.29 43.23 -34.43
C MET A 677 -28.24 42.79 -35.56
N PRO A 678 -29.03 41.71 -35.37
CA PRO A 678 -29.99 41.29 -36.38
C PRO A 678 -31.02 42.40 -36.67
N GLY A 679 -31.09 42.80 -37.95
CA GLY A 679 -31.92 43.91 -38.43
C GLY A 679 -31.20 45.26 -38.58
N HIS A 680 -29.92 45.37 -38.19
CA HIS A 680 -29.10 46.55 -38.47
C HIS A 680 -28.44 46.44 -39.85
N GLU A 681 -28.25 47.58 -40.53
CA GLU A 681 -27.69 47.64 -41.89
C GLU A 681 -26.16 47.44 -41.94
N SER A 682 -25.46 47.81 -40.87
CA SER A 682 -24.00 47.74 -40.74
C SER A 682 -23.57 47.13 -39.40
N GLY A 683 -22.41 46.47 -39.41
CA GLY A 683 -21.74 45.92 -38.24
C GLY A 683 -20.65 46.82 -37.66
N THR A 684 -20.00 46.34 -36.60
CA THR A 684 -18.95 47.05 -35.86
C THR A 684 -17.87 46.07 -35.42
N LEU A 685 -16.65 46.57 -35.24
CA LEU A 685 -15.52 45.79 -34.74
C LEU A 685 -15.43 45.93 -33.22
N LEU A 686 -15.51 44.81 -32.50
CA LEU A 686 -15.30 44.76 -31.04
C LEU A 686 -13.82 44.92 -30.68
N GLY A 687 -12.92 44.49 -31.57
CA GLY A 687 -11.49 44.69 -31.41
C GLY A 687 -10.69 44.12 -32.57
N VAL A 688 -9.47 44.64 -32.75
CA VAL A 688 -8.54 44.22 -33.79
C VAL A 688 -7.26 43.73 -33.13
N THR A 689 -6.74 42.60 -33.57
CA THR A 689 -5.50 41.99 -33.04
C THR A 689 -4.45 41.98 -34.13
N GLU A 690 -3.34 42.68 -33.94
CA GLU A 690 -2.17 42.53 -34.81
C GLU A 690 -1.36 41.30 -34.36
N LYS A 691 -1.12 40.36 -35.28
CA LYS A 691 -0.37 39.15 -34.98
C LYS A 691 1.08 39.27 -35.43
N ARG A 692 1.99 39.39 -34.46
CA ARG A 692 3.43 39.53 -34.69
C ARG A 692 4.16 38.22 -34.41
N LEU A 693 4.81 37.69 -35.44
CA LEU A 693 5.61 36.47 -35.30
C LEU A 693 6.79 36.72 -34.35
N PRO A 694 7.07 35.78 -33.42
CA PRO A 694 8.15 35.95 -32.46
C PRO A 694 9.49 35.94 -33.21
N LYS A 695 10.35 36.89 -32.88
CA LYS A 695 11.67 37.03 -33.49
C LYS A 695 12.69 37.50 -32.45
N VAL A 696 13.95 37.20 -32.71
CA VAL A 696 15.09 37.81 -32.02
C VAL A 696 16.04 38.40 -33.07
N THR A 697 16.71 39.49 -32.71
CA THR A 697 17.73 40.11 -33.56
C THR A 697 19.11 39.75 -33.02
N GLY A 698 19.98 39.24 -33.89
CA GLY A 698 21.36 38.91 -33.58
C GLY A 698 22.17 40.13 -33.19
N ASP A 699 23.00 39.97 -32.18
CA ASP A 699 23.99 40.95 -31.74
C ASP A 699 25.43 40.48 -31.99
N GLY A 700 25.59 39.38 -32.75
CA GLY A 700 26.87 38.76 -33.07
C GLY A 700 27.58 38.08 -31.89
N ARG A 701 26.99 38.05 -30.68
CA ARG A 701 27.65 37.57 -29.47
C ARG A 701 26.88 36.51 -28.71
N ARG A 702 25.55 36.66 -28.59
CA ARG A 702 24.67 35.76 -27.84
C ARG A 702 24.03 34.71 -28.73
N THR A 703 23.80 33.52 -28.17
CA THR A 703 23.04 32.48 -28.89
C THR A 703 21.55 32.85 -28.99
N VAL A 704 20.82 32.21 -29.90
CA VAL A 704 19.36 32.35 -29.99
C VAL A 704 18.69 32.03 -28.64
N GLU A 705 19.15 31.00 -27.91
CA GLU A 705 18.68 30.69 -26.56
C GLU A 705 18.88 31.87 -25.60
N GLU A 706 20.06 32.48 -25.58
CA GLU A 706 20.37 33.59 -24.67
C GLU A 706 19.56 34.84 -25.00
N LEU A 707 19.34 35.12 -26.29
CA LEU A 707 18.48 36.19 -26.76
C LEU A 707 17.03 35.97 -26.32
N VAL A 708 16.50 34.74 -26.46
CA VAL A 708 15.17 34.35 -25.96
C VAL A 708 15.05 34.55 -24.45
N PHE A 709 16.06 34.18 -23.67
CA PHE A 709 16.04 34.34 -22.21
C PHE A 709 16.25 35.78 -21.74
N SER A 710 16.81 36.66 -22.58
CA SER A 710 16.92 38.09 -22.31
C SER A 710 15.57 38.80 -22.43
N ASP A 711 14.66 38.28 -23.25
CA ASP A 711 13.30 38.77 -23.38
C ASP A 711 12.37 38.18 -22.29
N LYS A 712 11.69 39.06 -21.56
CA LYS A 712 10.85 38.68 -20.42
C LYS A 712 9.61 37.86 -20.81
N ARG A 713 9.10 38.03 -22.03
CA ARG A 713 7.93 37.33 -22.57
C ARG A 713 8.35 36.06 -23.31
N LEU A 714 9.35 36.12 -24.21
CA LEU A 714 9.78 34.95 -24.99
C LEU A 714 10.27 33.81 -24.09
N ARG A 715 11.00 34.11 -23.01
CA ARG A 715 11.42 33.10 -22.02
C ARG A 715 10.26 32.30 -21.42
N CYS A 716 9.06 32.89 -21.30
CA CYS A 716 7.88 32.20 -20.74
C CYS A 716 7.38 31.08 -21.66
N GLN A 717 7.77 31.13 -22.94
CA GLN A 717 7.42 30.16 -23.97
C GLN A 717 8.60 29.28 -24.37
N TRP A 718 9.67 29.27 -23.55
CA TRP A 718 10.87 28.46 -23.78
C TRP A 718 10.58 27.01 -24.22
N PRO A 719 9.67 26.23 -23.58
CA PRO A 719 9.42 24.86 -24.00
C PRO A 719 8.93 24.72 -25.46
N VAL A 720 8.27 25.75 -26.00
CA VAL A 720 7.80 25.77 -27.40
C VAL A 720 8.99 25.96 -28.34
N PHE A 721 9.86 26.95 -28.04
CA PHE A 721 11.04 27.25 -28.86
C PHE A 721 12.09 26.12 -28.77
N GLU A 722 12.26 25.52 -27.59
CA GLU A 722 13.16 24.37 -27.38
C GLU A 722 12.81 23.19 -28.29
N ARG A 723 11.54 22.78 -28.31
CA ARG A 723 11.08 21.68 -29.16
C ARG A 723 11.22 21.99 -30.65
N ARG A 724 11.02 23.25 -31.03
CA ARG A 724 10.94 23.66 -32.43
C ARG A 724 12.31 23.89 -33.07
N LEU A 725 13.19 24.62 -32.39
CA LEU A 725 14.46 25.07 -32.93
C LEU A 725 15.59 24.07 -32.65
N GLY A 726 15.45 23.22 -31.62
CA GLY A 726 16.38 22.15 -31.33
C GLY A 726 17.83 22.65 -31.23
N THR A 727 18.70 22.19 -32.12
CA THR A 727 20.12 22.56 -32.17
C THR A 727 20.37 24.01 -32.62
N ASP A 728 19.46 24.61 -33.39
CA ASP A 728 19.57 25.99 -33.89
C ASP A 728 19.54 27.02 -32.75
N LEU A 729 19.07 26.62 -31.56
CA LEU A 729 19.12 27.45 -30.35
C LEU A 729 20.54 27.81 -29.90
N GLN A 730 21.52 26.99 -30.24
CA GLN A 730 22.93 27.22 -29.89
C GLN A 730 23.66 28.07 -30.94
N ARG A 731 23.00 28.41 -32.05
CA ARG A 731 23.56 29.30 -33.08
C ARG A 731 23.67 30.72 -32.55
N VAL A 732 24.77 31.41 -32.89
CA VAL A 732 24.95 32.85 -32.70
C VAL A 732 24.57 33.55 -34.01
N PRO A 733 23.46 34.30 -34.07
CA PRO A 733 23.09 35.03 -35.29
C PRO A 733 24.00 36.23 -35.51
N THR A 734 24.26 36.60 -36.76
CA THR A 734 25.11 37.76 -37.07
C THR A 734 24.44 39.06 -36.61
N GLU A 735 25.22 40.11 -36.42
CA GLU A 735 24.67 41.42 -36.00
C GLU A 735 23.62 41.91 -37.02
N GLY A 736 22.42 42.21 -36.53
CA GLY A 736 21.28 42.62 -37.35
C GLY A 736 20.50 41.47 -38.02
N GLU A 737 20.95 40.22 -37.92
CA GLU A 737 20.21 39.05 -38.44
C GLU A 737 18.91 38.87 -37.65
N VAL A 738 17.77 38.75 -38.35
CA VAL A 738 16.47 38.48 -37.73
C VAL A 738 16.19 36.98 -37.77
N VAL A 739 16.16 36.36 -36.60
CA VAL A 739 15.79 34.94 -36.44
C VAL A 739 14.32 34.85 -36.04
N HIS A 740 13.50 34.27 -36.92
CA HIS A 740 12.09 34.02 -36.64
C HIS A 740 11.92 32.74 -35.82
N LEU A 741 11.42 32.89 -34.60
CA LEU A 741 11.16 31.78 -33.67
C LEU A 741 9.84 31.06 -33.98
N GLY A 742 8.99 31.65 -34.83
CA GLY A 742 7.66 31.19 -35.18
C GLY A 742 7.35 31.37 -36.66
N ARG A 743 6.46 30.53 -37.21
CA ARG A 743 5.99 30.61 -38.61
C ARG A 743 4.48 30.86 -38.75
N LEU A 744 3.72 30.82 -37.65
CA LEU A 744 2.26 30.91 -37.65
C LEU A 744 1.77 31.97 -36.66
N GLY A 745 0.69 32.68 -37.03
CA GLY A 745 0.02 33.71 -36.24
C GLY A 745 -0.79 33.16 -35.06
N ASN A 746 -0.18 32.35 -34.19
CA ASN A 746 -0.88 31.73 -33.07
C ASN A 746 -0.19 32.00 -31.73
N HIS A 747 -0.96 32.50 -30.77
CA HIS A 747 -0.49 32.85 -29.42
C HIS A 747 0.17 31.67 -28.69
N CYS A 748 -0.41 30.47 -28.76
CA CYS A 748 0.14 29.26 -28.12
C CYS A 748 1.46 28.79 -28.74
N LEU A 749 1.78 29.26 -29.96
CA LEU A 749 3.00 28.92 -30.69
C LEU A 749 4.05 30.05 -30.66
N GLY A 750 3.91 31.02 -29.77
CA GLY A 750 4.88 32.10 -29.61
C GLY A 750 4.44 33.45 -30.18
N CYS A 751 3.39 33.51 -31.00
CA CYS A 751 2.94 34.76 -31.60
C CYS A 751 2.60 35.79 -30.52
N GLU A 752 3.08 37.01 -30.71
CA GLU A 752 2.68 38.15 -29.92
C GLU A 752 1.40 38.72 -30.53
N PHE A 753 0.37 38.85 -29.71
CA PHE A 753 -0.87 39.51 -30.07
C PHE A 753 -0.81 40.93 -29.52
N ARG A 754 -1.03 41.93 -30.37
CA ARG A 754 -1.06 43.34 -30.00
C ARG A 754 -2.44 43.93 -30.25
N ASP A 755 -2.87 44.81 -29.36
CA ASP A 755 -4.11 45.54 -29.53
C ASP A 755 -3.96 46.51 -30.71
N GLY A 756 -4.63 46.14 -31.79
CA GLY A 756 -4.72 46.90 -33.03
C GLY A 756 -5.97 47.76 -33.10
N THR A 757 -6.69 48.01 -32.00
CA THR A 757 -7.94 48.80 -32.04
C THR A 757 -7.72 50.20 -32.60
N ALA A 758 -6.54 50.80 -32.40
CA ALA A 758 -6.14 52.06 -33.03
C ALA A 758 -6.04 52.00 -34.58
N MET A 759 -5.98 50.79 -35.16
CA MET A 759 -6.00 50.54 -36.60
C MET A 759 -7.43 50.43 -37.15
N THR A 760 -8.45 50.46 -36.28
CA THR A 760 -9.86 50.44 -36.69
C THR A 760 -10.19 51.74 -37.40
N THR A 761 -10.33 51.65 -38.73
CA THR A 761 -10.80 52.75 -39.57
C THR A 761 -12.20 52.45 -40.07
N GLU A 762 -12.92 53.48 -40.52
CA GLU A 762 -14.20 53.31 -41.20
C GLU A 762 -14.04 52.41 -42.43
N GLY A 763 -12.96 52.59 -43.20
CA GLY A 763 -12.66 51.76 -44.37
C GLY A 763 -12.47 50.27 -44.05
N LEU A 764 -11.71 49.94 -42.99
CA LEU A 764 -11.56 48.54 -42.56
C LEU A 764 -12.89 47.97 -42.05
N THR A 765 -13.66 48.74 -41.30
CA THR A 765 -14.95 48.32 -40.76
C THR A 765 -15.94 48.01 -41.88
N THR A 766 -16.06 48.90 -42.86
CA THR A 766 -16.90 48.71 -44.05
C THR A 766 -16.47 47.50 -44.85
N ALA A 767 -15.17 47.34 -45.13
CA ALA A 767 -14.68 46.20 -45.90
C ALA A 767 -14.93 44.85 -45.19
N VAL A 768 -14.76 44.79 -43.86
CA VAL A 768 -15.08 43.59 -43.08
C VAL A 768 -16.59 43.35 -43.02
N ASP A 769 -17.41 44.40 -42.89
CA ASP A 769 -18.87 44.30 -42.89
C ASP A 769 -19.42 43.78 -44.24
N GLU A 770 -18.86 44.20 -45.36
CA GLU A 770 -19.20 43.67 -46.69
C GLU A 770 -18.95 42.16 -46.79
N VAL A 771 -17.79 41.69 -46.33
CA VAL A 771 -17.48 40.25 -46.27
C VAL A 771 -18.47 39.54 -45.35
N ALA A 772 -18.72 40.07 -44.15
CA ALA A 772 -19.66 39.48 -43.19
C ALA A 772 -21.10 39.41 -43.75
N ARG A 773 -21.52 40.42 -44.52
CA ARG A 773 -22.81 40.47 -45.21
C ARG A 773 -22.94 39.44 -46.33
N SER A 774 -21.83 39.10 -46.99
CA SER A 774 -21.79 38.04 -48.01
C SER A 774 -21.95 36.63 -47.42
N PHE A 775 -21.98 36.51 -46.09
CA PHE A 775 -22.27 35.28 -45.36
C PHE A 775 -23.65 35.40 -44.67
N PRO A 776 -24.74 34.96 -45.33
CA PRO A 776 -26.08 35.02 -44.76
C PRO A 776 -26.12 34.26 -43.43
N GLY A 777 -26.61 34.89 -42.36
CA GLY A 777 -26.68 34.27 -41.03
C GLY A 777 -25.40 34.36 -40.20
N PHE A 778 -24.41 35.17 -40.59
CA PHE A 778 -23.29 35.54 -39.74
C PHE A 778 -23.47 36.94 -39.11
N TYR A 779 -23.34 37.00 -37.79
CA TYR A 779 -23.55 38.21 -37.00
C TYR A 779 -22.50 38.43 -35.93
N PHE A 780 -21.69 37.43 -35.59
CA PHE A 780 -20.80 37.50 -34.44
C PHE A 780 -19.62 36.53 -34.56
N GLY A 781 -18.39 37.03 -34.53
CA GLY A 781 -17.22 36.15 -34.51
C GLY A 781 -15.92 36.82 -34.93
N ARG A 782 -14.85 36.03 -35.00
CA ARG A 782 -13.52 36.51 -35.41
C ARG A 782 -13.19 36.12 -36.84
N MET A 783 -12.81 37.10 -37.64
CA MET A 783 -12.21 36.91 -38.96
C MET A 783 -10.70 37.15 -38.89
N ASP A 784 -9.91 36.16 -39.28
CA ASP A 784 -8.47 36.32 -39.47
C ASP A 784 -8.20 36.69 -40.93
N VAL A 785 -7.57 37.84 -41.16
CA VAL A 785 -7.32 38.42 -42.48
C VAL A 785 -5.85 38.69 -42.72
N ARG A 786 -5.40 38.56 -43.96
CA ARG A 786 -4.02 38.85 -44.38
C ARG A 786 -3.97 39.77 -45.58
N GLY A 787 -2.94 40.61 -45.65
CA GLY A 787 -2.79 41.61 -46.70
C GLY A 787 -1.43 42.31 -46.65
N PRO A 788 -1.10 43.09 -47.69
CA PRO A 788 0.25 43.65 -47.85
C PRO A 788 0.68 44.58 -46.72
N SER A 789 -0.25 45.37 -46.19
CA SER A 789 -0.04 46.29 -45.07
C SER A 789 -1.37 46.67 -44.44
N VAL A 790 -1.34 47.18 -43.21
CA VAL A 790 -2.54 47.72 -42.53
C VAL A 790 -3.22 48.81 -43.38
N GLY A 791 -2.43 49.68 -44.04
CA GLY A 791 -2.97 50.71 -44.92
C GLY A 791 -3.68 50.17 -46.17
N ALA A 792 -3.24 49.03 -46.71
CA ALA A 792 -3.92 48.33 -47.80
C ALA A 792 -5.22 47.68 -47.33
N MET A 793 -5.19 47.04 -46.15
CA MET A 793 -6.37 46.44 -45.54
C MET A 793 -7.48 47.46 -45.26
N ASN A 794 -7.12 48.69 -44.85
CA ASN A 794 -8.08 49.80 -44.67
C ASN A 794 -8.79 50.21 -45.97
N ARG A 795 -8.24 49.88 -47.14
CA ARG A 795 -8.87 50.09 -48.45
C ARG A 795 -9.59 48.85 -48.97
N GLY A 796 -9.73 47.81 -48.14
CA GLY A 796 -10.34 46.53 -48.51
C GLY A 796 -9.41 45.56 -49.24
N ASP A 797 -8.11 45.87 -49.37
CA ASP A 797 -7.11 44.97 -49.98
C ASP A 797 -6.58 43.98 -48.93
N PHE A 798 -7.37 42.93 -48.71
CA PHE A 798 -7.02 41.79 -47.86
C PHE A 798 -7.71 40.51 -48.32
N LYS A 799 -7.20 39.38 -47.82
CA LYS A 799 -7.81 38.07 -47.95
C LYS A 799 -8.21 37.51 -46.59
N VAL A 800 -9.40 36.94 -46.49
CA VAL A 800 -9.90 36.22 -45.31
C VAL A 800 -9.36 34.80 -45.35
N ILE A 801 -8.64 34.41 -44.30
CA ILE A 801 -8.02 33.08 -44.19
C ILE A 801 -8.79 32.16 -43.23
N GLU A 802 -9.52 32.71 -42.26
CA GLU A 802 -10.30 31.97 -41.28
C GLU A 802 -11.44 32.82 -40.73
N ILE A 803 -12.61 32.20 -40.50
CA ILE A 803 -13.76 32.80 -39.82
C ILE A 803 -14.17 31.82 -38.74
N ASN A 804 -14.37 32.32 -37.52
CA ASN A 804 -14.74 31.53 -36.36
C ASN A 804 -16.04 32.08 -35.75
N GLY A 805 -16.91 31.20 -35.25
CA GLY A 805 -18.17 31.60 -34.63
C GLY A 805 -18.05 32.05 -33.17
N VAL A 806 -19.06 31.71 -32.37
CA VAL A 806 -19.24 32.20 -30.99
C VAL A 806 -18.16 31.73 -30.01
N SER A 807 -17.46 30.63 -30.31
CA SER A 807 -16.35 30.11 -29.50
C SER A 807 -15.05 30.92 -29.64
N SER A 808 -14.97 31.80 -30.65
CA SER A 808 -13.78 32.63 -30.86
C SER A 808 -13.67 33.75 -29.84
N GLU A 809 -12.44 34.17 -29.59
CA GLU A 809 -12.15 35.23 -28.62
C GLU A 809 -11.65 36.48 -29.32
N ALA A 810 -11.99 37.63 -28.74
CA ALA A 810 -11.38 38.91 -29.08
C ALA A 810 -9.91 38.90 -28.61
N THR A 811 -9.02 38.35 -29.45
CA THR A 811 -7.65 37.99 -29.09
C THR A 811 -6.74 39.16 -28.70
N HIS A 812 -7.16 40.41 -28.94
CA HIS A 812 -6.47 41.62 -28.49
C HIS A 812 -6.41 41.72 -26.97
N ILE A 813 -7.24 40.96 -26.24
CA ILE A 813 -7.08 40.82 -24.78
C ILE A 813 -5.67 40.38 -24.40
N TYR A 814 -5.01 39.55 -25.20
CA TYR A 814 -3.67 39.01 -24.94
C TYR A 814 -2.53 40.01 -25.22
N ASP A 815 -2.83 41.30 -25.41
CA ASP A 815 -1.77 42.31 -25.46
C ASP A 815 -0.94 42.27 -24.14
N PRO A 816 0.39 42.18 -24.22
CA PRO A 816 1.26 42.20 -23.04
C PRO A 816 1.08 43.41 -22.12
N ASP A 817 0.55 44.52 -22.64
CA ASP A 817 0.30 45.77 -21.90
C ASP A 817 -1.12 45.80 -21.28
N HIS A 818 -1.97 44.82 -21.59
CA HIS A 818 -3.30 44.69 -20.98
C HIS A 818 -3.26 44.10 -19.56
N SER A 819 -4.09 44.68 -18.70
CA SER A 819 -4.37 44.13 -17.37
C SER A 819 -5.37 42.97 -17.47
N LEU A 820 -5.37 42.09 -16.47
CA LEU A 820 -6.36 41.03 -16.34
C LEU A 820 -7.81 41.57 -16.31
N LEU A 821 -8.02 42.74 -15.68
CA LEU A 821 -9.33 43.40 -15.64
C LEU A 821 -9.78 43.87 -17.02
N THR A 822 -8.86 44.36 -17.84
CA THR A 822 -9.13 44.74 -19.23
C THR A 822 -9.59 43.51 -20.03
N ALA A 823 -8.88 42.39 -19.91
CA ALA A 823 -9.24 41.14 -20.57
C ALA A 823 -10.64 40.65 -20.17
N TYR A 824 -10.98 40.66 -18.88
CA TYR A 824 -12.32 40.28 -18.43
C TYR A 824 -13.41 41.24 -18.89
N ARG A 825 -13.15 42.56 -18.91
CA ARG A 825 -14.13 43.54 -19.42
C ARG A 825 -14.50 43.22 -20.87
N VAL A 826 -13.50 42.98 -21.72
CA VAL A 826 -13.72 42.64 -23.14
C VAL A 826 -14.45 41.31 -23.27
N LEU A 827 -14.04 40.26 -22.56
CA LEU A 827 -14.71 38.95 -22.62
C LEU A 827 -16.15 39.01 -22.10
N PHE A 828 -16.42 39.78 -21.05
CA PHE A 828 -17.79 39.97 -20.55
C PHE A 828 -18.64 40.72 -21.57
N GLU A 829 -18.10 41.75 -22.22
CA GLU A 829 -18.80 42.45 -23.30
C GLU A 829 -19.07 41.52 -24.50
N GLN A 830 -18.08 40.74 -24.92
CA GLN A 830 -18.19 39.73 -25.97
C GLN A 830 -19.35 38.76 -25.68
N TRP A 831 -19.38 38.16 -24.50
CA TRP A 831 -20.44 37.22 -24.13
C TRP A 831 -21.79 37.89 -23.98
N ARG A 832 -21.86 39.12 -23.46
CA ARG A 832 -23.09 39.91 -23.41
C ARG A 832 -23.66 40.12 -24.81
N LEU A 833 -22.83 40.48 -25.78
CA LEU A 833 -23.23 40.66 -27.18
C LEU A 833 -23.72 39.33 -27.80
N ALA A 834 -23.00 38.22 -27.59
CA ALA A 834 -23.42 36.91 -28.10
C ALA A 834 -24.82 36.51 -27.62
N PHE A 835 -25.13 36.72 -26.33
CA PHE A 835 -26.46 36.47 -25.77
C PHE A 835 -27.51 37.43 -26.32
N GLN A 836 -27.19 38.72 -26.49
CA GLN A 836 -28.12 39.71 -27.05
C GLN A 836 -28.47 39.43 -28.52
N ILE A 837 -27.48 39.07 -29.34
CA ILE A 837 -27.67 38.71 -30.75
C ILE A 837 -28.47 37.41 -30.84
N GLY A 838 -28.13 36.39 -30.04
CA GLY A 838 -28.88 35.14 -29.98
C GLY A 838 -30.33 35.34 -29.56
N GLU A 839 -30.59 36.19 -28.56
CA GLU A 839 -31.93 36.57 -28.13
C GLU A 839 -32.72 37.24 -29.27
N ARG A 840 -32.08 38.18 -29.97
CA ARG A 840 -32.72 38.87 -31.09
C ARG A 840 -33.04 37.89 -32.23
N ASN A 841 -32.12 37.01 -32.60
CA ASN A 841 -32.37 35.97 -33.60
C ASN A 841 -33.49 35.01 -33.16
N ARG A 842 -33.58 34.67 -31.86
CA ARG A 842 -34.70 33.92 -31.29
C ARG A 842 -36.03 34.64 -31.50
N THR A 843 -36.10 35.95 -31.27
CA THR A 843 -37.32 36.73 -31.57
C THR A 843 -37.68 36.78 -33.05
N LEU A 844 -36.73 36.53 -33.94
CA LEU A 844 -36.91 36.44 -35.40
C LEU A 844 -37.19 35.00 -35.87
N GLY A 845 -37.38 34.04 -34.97
CA GLY A 845 -37.75 32.66 -35.29
C GLY A 845 -36.58 31.67 -35.41
N VAL A 846 -35.36 32.06 -35.03
CA VAL A 846 -34.21 31.13 -34.98
C VAL A 846 -34.22 30.35 -33.67
N GLU A 847 -34.35 29.03 -33.76
CA GLU A 847 -34.32 28.15 -32.57
C GLU A 847 -32.88 27.93 -32.07
N PRO A 848 -32.59 28.20 -30.77
CA PRO A 848 -31.31 27.83 -30.17
C PRO A 848 -31.08 26.32 -30.14
N THR A 849 -29.82 25.90 -30.14
CA THR A 849 -29.45 24.50 -29.98
C THR A 849 -29.98 23.95 -28.65
N SER A 850 -30.59 22.76 -28.68
CA SER A 850 -31.03 22.07 -27.47
C SER A 850 -29.86 21.69 -26.55
N LEU A 851 -30.09 21.72 -25.23
CA LEU A 851 -29.05 21.39 -24.25
C LEU A 851 -28.50 19.97 -24.43
N THR A 852 -29.34 19.00 -24.78
CA THR A 852 -28.94 17.61 -25.02
C THR A 852 -28.02 17.48 -26.24
N ARG A 853 -28.32 18.18 -27.33
CA ARG A 853 -27.46 18.25 -28.52
C ARG A 853 -26.11 18.90 -28.20
N LEU A 854 -26.12 20.01 -27.45
CA LEU A 854 -24.92 20.74 -27.06
C LEU A 854 -23.99 19.89 -26.17
N LEU A 855 -24.54 19.24 -25.13
CA LEU A 855 -23.80 18.35 -24.24
C LEU A 855 -23.28 17.10 -24.99
N GLY A 856 -24.08 16.55 -25.92
CA GLY A 856 -23.65 15.46 -26.79
C GLY A 856 -22.50 15.85 -27.74
N GLY A 857 -22.51 17.08 -28.25
CA GLY A 857 -21.42 17.66 -29.04
C GLY A 857 -20.13 17.78 -28.23
N LEU A 858 -20.20 18.37 -27.03
CA LEU A 858 -19.06 18.48 -26.11
C LEU A 858 -18.50 17.10 -25.74
N GLY A 859 -19.36 16.13 -25.42
CA GLY A 859 -18.93 14.77 -25.07
C GLY A 859 -18.20 14.05 -26.22
N ARG A 860 -18.58 14.29 -27.48
CA ARG A 860 -17.86 13.76 -28.65
C ARG A 860 -16.53 14.48 -28.89
N HIS A 861 -16.50 15.78 -28.67
CA HIS A 861 -15.30 16.60 -28.84
C HIS A 861 -14.21 16.29 -27.80
N PHE A 862 -14.58 16.01 -26.55
CA PHE A 862 -13.65 15.71 -25.45
C PHE A 862 -13.33 14.22 -25.21
N ARG A 863 -13.80 13.29 -26.07
CA ARG A 863 -13.45 11.85 -25.97
C ARG A 863 -11.96 11.61 -26.31
N PRO A 864 -11.26 10.67 -25.66
CA PRO A 864 -9.89 10.33 -26.01
C PRO A 864 -9.86 9.71 -27.42
N GLY A 865 -9.45 10.50 -28.42
CA GLY A 865 -9.52 10.17 -29.85
C GLY A 865 -10.13 11.28 -30.73
N GLY A 866 -10.88 12.22 -30.15
CA GLY A 866 -11.19 13.52 -30.76
C GLY A 866 -10.05 14.52 -30.58
N ALA A 867 -10.05 15.63 -31.34
CA ALA A 867 -9.00 16.66 -31.34
C ALA A 867 -8.46 16.91 -29.91
N ARG A 868 -7.22 16.47 -29.66
CA ARG A 868 -6.58 16.56 -28.35
C ARG A 868 -6.67 17.99 -27.84
N TRP A 869 -7.10 18.15 -26.58
CA TRP A 869 -6.82 19.37 -25.82
C TRP A 869 -5.31 19.45 -25.62
N ILE A 870 -4.61 20.11 -26.54
CA ILE A 870 -3.18 20.37 -26.44
C ILE A 870 -3.01 21.50 -25.42
N GLY A 871 -2.83 21.12 -24.15
CA GLY A 871 -2.21 22.00 -23.18
C GLY A 871 -0.75 22.29 -23.59
N PRO A 872 -0.08 23.30 -23.01
CA PRO A 872 1.34 23.60 -23.29
C PRO A 872 2.30 22.42 -23.07
N ALA A 873 1.84 21.35 -22.41
CA ALA A 873 2.57 20.14 -22.08
C ALA A 873 2.39 18.99 -23.10
N ASP A 874 1.36 18.99 -23.96
CA ASP A 874 0.98 17.82 -24.77
C ASP A 874 1.05 18.10 -26.28
N THR A 875 2.23 18.41 -26.81
CA THR A 875 2.53 18.21 -28.24
C THR A 875 3.44 17.00 -28.38
N GLY A 876 2.86 15.82 -28.19
CA GLY A 876 3.49 14.55 -28.54
C GLY A 876 3.20 14.21 -30.00
N THR A 877 4.24 14.26 -30.81
CA THR A 877 4.45 13.39 -31.97
C THR A 877 5.95 13.09 -32.02
N ALA A 878 6.29 11.88 -31.59
CA ALA A 878 7.54 11.26 -31.96
C ALA A 878 7.47 10.97 -33.46
N VAL A 879 8.31 11.63 -34.24
CA VAL A 879 8.80 11.12 -35.52
C VAL A 879 10.29 11.50 -35.55
N VAL A 880 11.10 10.48 -35.25
CA VAL A 880 12.55 10.30 -35.40
C VAL A 880 13.46 11.44 -34.93
#